data_AF-A0A0B0MPN0-F1
#
_entry.id   AF-A0A0B0MPN0-F1
#
_cell.length_a   1.000
_cell.length_b   1.000
_cell.length_c   1.000
_cell.angle_alpha   90.00
_cell.angle_beta   90.00
_cell.angle_gamma   90.00
#
_symmetry.space_group_name_H-M   'P 1'
#
loop_
_entity.id
_entity.type
_entity.pdbx_description
1 polymer ?
#
loop_
_entity_poly.entity_id
_entity_poly.type
_entity_poly.pdbx_seq_one_letter_code
_entity_poly.pdbx_strand_id
1 'polypeptide(L)'
;MEGIQHKTVSVNGINMHIAEKGEGPLILFLHGFPELWYSWRNQINGLAALGYRALAPDLRGYGGTDAPDSVADYTCCHLVGDLIALLDTVAPQEKEDKVFVVGHDWGAIIAWYLCLFRPDRVKALFNLSVPFIPYDPRFKPVETWKAFYGKDHYIVRFQEPGVMEAEFAEIGVGRAVLELLSYRVPDPLYLPKGNLFGHPLDSPVNLPPWLSEKDADYYATQFQITGITGALNYYRNFDRNWELSAPWWKSQIKVPVKFAMGDLDLVYTMPVSVNGINMHIAEKGEGPLILFIHGFPELWYTWRHQINGLAALGYRALAPDLRGYGGTDAPDCVADYTCFHAVGDLIALLDMEAPPEKEDKVFVVGHDWGAIIAWFLCLFRPDRVKALFTLSAPFITCDPRFKPVETLEVLLGKDYYIVRFQEPGEMEAEFAEISLRRAVLELLSYRIPDPLYLRKGNLFGHPLDCPVNLPPWLSDQDADYYANQFQETGITGALNYYRNIDTDWELLAPWWKSQIQVPVKFAMGDHDLVYTMPGVKDYILNGGLKRNVPFLEEALVINGVSHWINEEIPDQINQLLPDKVKALVNLSVPFLRTHREIKPVDFWRSYYGADHYIYRFQKPGEIEAEFAEIGVERVEKELLTDFPVFLPKGKLFKRPLDEPITLPSWLSEEEANYYVTVFQKTGYTGALNFYRNFNRNWELLKPWVGSKIKAPTKFIVGDKDLVYHMPGIKDYIHNGGFQEDVPSLQQVVVMEGVGHFINMVKPDEINKYISDFFTQFV
;
A
#
# COMPACT_ATOMS: atom_id res chain seq x y z
N MET A 1 -27.75 26.46 -17.32
CA MET A 1 -27.59 26.52 -18.78
C MET A 1 -27.45 27.96 -19.31
N GLU A 2 -27.83 28.98 -18.54
CA GLU A 2 -27.75 30.38 -18.99
C GLU A 2 -26.32 30.79 -19.41
N GLY A 3 -26.19 31.30 -20.63
CA GLY A 3 -24.93 31.80 -21.19
C GLY A 3 -23.96 30.76 -21.75
N ILE A 4 -24.33 29.47 -21.84
CA ILE A 4 -23.57 28.49 -22.64
C ILE A 4 -24.00 28.67 -24.11
N GLN A 5 -23.03 28.93 -24.99
CA GLN A 5 -23.28 29.09 -26.43
C GLN A 5 -23.19 27.74 -27.12
N HIS A 6 -24.17 27.45 -27.98
CA HIS A 6 -24.17 26.26 -28.82
C HIS A 6 -23.90 26.63 -30.27
N LYS A 7 -23.00 25.90 -30.92
CA LYS A 7 -22.65 26.10 -32.33
C LYS A 7 -22.52 24.74 -33.01
N THR A 8 -22.72 24.75 -34.33
CA THR A 8 -22.36 23.63 -35.19
C THR A 8 -21.21 24.08 -36.07
N VAL A 9 -20.12 23.33 -36.08
CA VAL A 9 -18.91 23.62 -36.85
C VAL A 9 -18.56 22.45 -37.75
N SER A 10 -18.21 22.72 -39.01
CA SER A 10 -17.80 21.67 -39.94
C SER A 10 -16.33 21.33 -39.72
N VAL A 11 -16.05 20.10 -39.28
CA VAL A 11 -14.71 19.61 -38.90
C VAL A 11 -14.50 18.24 -39.51
N ASN A 12 -13.37 18.01 -40.17
CA ASN A 12 -12.97 16.68 -40.68
C ASN A 12 -14.09 15.91 -41.45
N GLY A 13 -14.88 16.62 -42.24
CA GLY A 13 -15.98 16.05 -43.05
C GLY A 13 -17.30 15.79 -42.31
N ILE A 14 -17.43 16.18 -41.03
CA ILE A 14 -18.66 16.11 -40.24
C ILE A 14 -19.08 17.48 -39.70
N ASN A 15 -20.36 17.66 -39.43
CA ASN A 15 -20.87 18.78 -38.64
C ASN A 15 -20.87 18.38 -37.16
N MET A 16 -20.09 19.10 -36.36
CA MET A 16 -19.92 18.85 -34.94
C MET A 16 -20.63 19.91 -34.11
N HIS A 17 -21.51 19.46 -33.23
CA HIS A 17 -22.09 20.30 -32.19
C HIS A 17 -21.05 20.58 -31.10
N ILE A 18 -20.99 21.84 -30.68
CA ILE A 18 -20.17 22.29 -29.57
C ILE A 18 -20.97 23.16 -28.60
N ALA A 19 -20.63 23.04 -27.32
CA ALA A 19 -21.08 23.91 -26.25
C ALA A 19 -19.86 24.65 -25.66
N GLU A 20 -19.91 25.98 -25.61
CA GLU A 20 -18.79 26.78 -25.09
C GLU A 20 -19.19 27.96 -24.21
N LYS A 21 -18.28 28.35 -23.31
CA LYS A 21 -18.42 29.54 -22.46
C LYS A 21 -17.05 30.06 -21.98
N GLY A 22 -16.90 31.38 -21.90
CA GLY A 22 -15.68 32.06 -21.44
C GLY A 22 -14.74 32.47 -22.57
N GLU A 23 -13.68 33.22 -22.23
CA GLU A 23 -12.80 33.90 -23.23
C GLU A 23 -11.29 33.77 -22.95
N GLY A 24 -10.87 33.01 -21.94
CA GLY A 24 -9.45 32.79 -21.62
C GLY A 24 -8.87 31.47 -22.15
N PRO A 25 -7.86 30.88 -21.48
CA PRO A 25 -7.21 29.65 -21.96
C PRO A 25 -8.21 28.52 -22.18
N LEU A 26 -8.13 27.87 -23.33
CA LEU A 26 -9.05 26.81 -23.73
C LEU A 26 -8.85 25.51 -22.94
N ILE A 27 -9.97 24.99 -22.43
CA ILE A 27 -10.12 23.66 -21.86
C ILE A 27 -11.09 22.88 -22.75
N LEU A 28 -10.59 21.83 -23.39
CA LEU A 28 -11.37 20.90 -24.19
C LEU A 28 -11.86 19.75 -23.30
N PHE A 29 -13.17 19.58 -23.22
CA PHE A 29 -13.82 18.52 -22.47
C PHE A 29 -14.32 17.40 -23.38
N LEU A 30 -13.95 16.15 -23.09
CA LEU A 30 -14.33 14.97 -23.87
C LEU A 30 -15.17 14.05 -23.00
N HIS A 31 -16.44 13.84 -23.37
CA HIS A 31 -17.38 12.99 -22.64
C HIS A 31 -17.24 11.51 -23.01
N GLY A 32 -17.84 10.64 -22.19
CA GLY A 32 -17.85 9.18 -22.38
C GLY A 32 -19.14 8.61 -22.94
N PHE A 33 -19.37 7.33 -22.65
CA PHE A 33 -20.56 6.56 -22.97
C PHE A 33 -21.35 6.19 -21.69
N PRO A 34 -22.68 6.38 -21.64
CA PRO A 34 -23.53 7.10 -22.59
C PRO A 34 -23.70 8.57 -22.17
N GLU A 35 -22.74 9.43 -22.56
CA GLU A 35 -22.73 10.85 -22.19
C GLU A 35 -22.85 11.78 -23.41
N LEU A 36 -22.91 13.09 -23.14
CA LEU A 36 -22.98 14.19 -24.11
C LEU A 36 -22.14 15.37 -23.59
N TRP A 37 -22.03 16.47 -24.35
CA TRP A 37 -21.47 17.74 -23.86
C TRP A 37 -22.09 18.15 -22.50
N TYR A 38 -23.35 17.78 -22.29
CA TYR A 38 -24.16 18.09 -21.13
C TYR A 38 -23.59 17.54 -19.81
N SER A 39 -22.79 16.47 -19.83
CA SER A 39 -22.08 15.98 -18.65
C SER A 39 -21.17 17.05 -18.03
N TRP A 40 -20.65 17.95 -18.88
CA TRP A 40 -19.72 19.00 -18.47
C TRP A 40 -20.40 20.32 -18.07
N ARG A 41 -21.74 20.41 -18.08
CA ARG A 41 -22.49 21.67 -17.86
C ARG A 41 -22.11 22.39 -16.57
N ASN A 42 -21.75 21.66 -15.52
CA ASN A 42 -21.33 22.24 -14.24
C ASN A 42 -19.90 22.78 -14.32
N GLN A 43 -18.98 22.00 -14.90
CA GLN A 43 -17.57 22.36 -15.08
C GLN A 43 -17.41 23.53 -16.06
N ILE A 44 -18.20 23.58 -17.14
CA ILE A 44 -18.21 24.69 -18.09
C ILE A 44 -18.51 26.01 -17.36
N ASN A 45 -19.52 26.04 -16.51
CA ASN A 45 -19.86 27.25 -15.76
C ASN A 45 -18.80 27.60 -14.71
N GLY A 46 -18.32 26.62 -13.95
CA GLY A 46 -17.33 26.83 -12.90
C GLY A 46 -16.00 27.34 -13.44
N LEU A 47 -15.47 26.74 -14.51
CA LEU A 47 -14.19 27.13 -15.09
C LEU A 47 -14.28 28.43 -15.90
N ALA A 48 -15.41 28.68 -16.57
CA ALA A 48 -15.63 29.98 -17.22
C ALA A 48 -15.63 31.14 -16.20
N ALA A 49 -16.21 30.93 -15.01
CA ALA A 49 -16.16 31.92 -13.93
C ALA A 49 -14.74 32.17 -13.38
N LEU A 50 -13.83 31.19 -13.55
CA LEU A 50 -12.41 31.31 -13.20
C LEU A 50 -11.56 31.88 -14.35
N GLY A 51 -12.18 32.33 -15.44
CA GLY A 51 -11.50 32.96 -16.57
C GLY A 51 -10.96 32.01 -17.62
N TYR A 52 -11.37 30.73 -17.63
CA TYR A 52 -11.06 29.81 -18.73
C TYR A 52 -12.10 29.87 -19.83
N ARG A 53 -11.74 29.46 -21.05
CA ARG A 53 -12.72 29.14 -22.10
C ARG A 53 -12.98 27.65 -22.06
N ALA A 54 -14.18 27.25 -21.65
CA ALA A 54 -14.58 25.85 -21.63
C ALA A 54 -15.28 25.49 -22.94
N LEU A 55 -14.85 24.41 -23.59
CA LEU A 55 -15.41 23.89 -24.83
C LEU A 55 -15.68 22.39 -24.70
N ALA A 56 -16.93 21.98 -24.91
CA ALA A 56 -17.36 20.59 -24.89
C ALA A 56 -18.11 20.25 -26.20
N PRO A 57 -17.53 19.46 -27.11
CA PRO A 57 -18.27 18.90 -28.23
C PRO A 57 -19.20 17.77 -27.79
N ASP A 58 -20.29 17.55 -28.54
CA ASP A 58 -20.80 16.19 -28.69
C ASP A 58 -19.86 15.43 -29.64
N LEU A 59 -19.31 14.31 -29.20
CA LEU A 59 -18.37 13.52 -30.01
C LEU A 59 -19.08 12.91 -31.24
N ARG A 60 -18.29 12.50 -32.24
CA ARG A 60 -18.79 11.84 -33.46
C ARG A 60 -19.81 10.75 -33.11
N GLY A 61 -21.00 10.77 -33.71
CA GLY A 61 -22.05 9.80 -33.43
C GLY A 61 -22.84 10.00 -32.14
N TYR A 62 -22.68 11.15 -31.47
CA TYR A 62 -23.44 11.54 -30.29
C TYR A 62 -24.21 12.84 -30.51
N GLY A 63 -25.35 12.96 -29.84
CA GLY A 63 -26.08 14.22 -29.67
C GLY A 63 -26.30 14.99 -30.97
N GLY A 64 -25.88 16.25 -30.99
CA GLY A 64 -26.02 17.13 -32.15
C GLY A 64 -24.95 16.99 -33.24
N THR A 65 -24.03 16.03 -33.12
CA THR A 65 -22.94 15.80 -34.08
C THR A 65 -23.29 14.68 -35.06
N ASP A 66 -22.87 14.83 -36.32
CA ASP A 66 -23.13 13.83 -37.35
C ASP A 66 -22.65 12.42 -36.93
N ALA A 67 -23.41 11.40 -37.36
CA ALA A 67 -23.19 9.99 -37.06
C ALA A 67 -22.98 9.22 -38.38
N PRO A 68 -21.75 9.10 -38.90
CA PRO A 68 -21.48 8.28 -40.08
C PRO A 68 -21.97 6.83 -39.89
N ASP A 69 -22.47 6.20 -40.95
CA ASP A 69 -23.05 4.84 -40.87
C ASP A 69 -21.98 3.74 -40.69
N SER A 70 -20.80 3.93 -41.30
CA SER A 70 -19.75 2.91 -41.32
C SER A 70 -19.05 2.83 -39.97
N VAL A 71 -18.98 1.62 -39.42
CA VAL A 71 -18.17 1.33 -38.23
C VAL A 71 -16.73 1.80 -38.42
N ALA A 72 -16.15 1.67 -39.61
CA ALA A 72 -14.76 2.04 -39.87
C ALA A 72 -14.47 3.55 -39.76
N ASP A 73 -15.51 4.39 -39.67
CA ASP A 73 -15.39 5.85 -39.56
C ASP A 73 -15.29 6.33 -38.10
N TYR A 74 -15.15 5.41 -37.14
CA TYR A 74 -15.05 5.67 -35.68
C TYR A 74 -13.70 5.24 -35.08
N THR A 75 -12.66 5.13 -35.89
CA THR A 75 -11.32 4.77 -35.40
C THR A 75 -10.69 5.90 -34.60
N CYS A 76 -9.70 5.58 -33.76
CA CYS A 76 -8.92 6.57 -33.00
C CYS A 76 -8.33 7.68 -33.89
N CYS A 77 -7.97 7.36 -35.14
CA CYS A 77 -7.48 8.34 -36.11
C CYS A 77 -8.56 9.34 -36.53
N HIS A 78 -9.80 8.90 -36.76
CA HIS A 78 -10.92 9.80 -37.07
C HIS A 78 -11.24 10.67 -35.86
N LEU A 79 -11.35 10.07 -34.67
CA LEU A 79 -11.68 10.78 -33.44
C LEU A 79 -10.64 11.86 -33.11
N VAL A 80 -9.35 11.53 -33.17
CA VAL A 80 -8.28 12.53 -32.99
C VAL A 80 -8.28 13.55 -34.12
N GLY A 81 -8.52 13.13 -35.36
CA GLY A 81 -8.64 14.03 -36.52
C GLY A 81 -9.74 15.09 -36.33
N ASP A 82 -10.90 14.68 -35.79
CA ASP A 82 -12.01 15.58 -35.48
C ASP A 82 -11.60 16.62 -34.45
N LEU A 83 -10.92 16.20 -33.36
CA LEU A 83 -10.47 17.12 -32.31
C LEU A 83 -9.43 18.11 -32.84
N ILE A 84 -8.50 17.67 -33.69
CA ILE A 84 -7.51 18.57 -34.30
C ILE A 84 -8.19 19.57 -35.23
N ALA A 85 -9.10 19.13 -36.10
CA ALA A 85 -9.84 20.01 -36.99
C ALA A 85 -10.74 20.99 -36.21
N LEU A 86 -11.35 20.54 -35.10
CA LEU A 86 -12.10 21.39 -34.20
C LEU A 86 -11.21 22.47 -33.60
N LEU A 87 -10.08 22.09 -33.01
CA LEU A 87 -9.14 23.04 -32.42
C LEU A 87 -8.63 24.05 -33.45
N ASP A 88 -8.28 23.62 -34.65
CA ASP A 88 -7.84 24.52 -35.73
C ASP A 88 -8.94 25.50 -36.17
N THR A 89 -10.21 25.09 -36.06
CA THR A 89 -11.38 25.93 -36.40
C THR A 89 -11.70 26.95 -35.31
N VAL A 90 -11.67 26.55 -34.04
CA VAL A 90 -12.15 27.38 -32.90
C VAL A 90 -11.04 28.09 -32.15
N ALA A 91 -9.80 27.64 -32.31
CA ALA A 91 -8.59 28.14 -31.67
C ALA A 91 -7.39 28.01 -32.63
N PRO A 92 -7.38 28.78 -33.75
CA PRO A 92 -6.30 28.71 -34.73
C PRO A 92 -4.94 29.03 -34.08
N GLN A 93 -3.87 28.40 -34.58
CA GLN A 93 -2.53 28.36 -33.96
C GLN A 93 -1.96 29.74 -33.56
N GLU A 94 -2.36 30.82 -34.22
CA GLU A 94 -1.95 32.20 -33.86
C GLU A 94 -2.55 32.72 -32.54
N LYS A 95 -3.58 32.05 -31.99
CA LYS A 95 -4.25 32.43 -30.73
C LYS A 95 -3.90 31.52 -29.56
N GLU A 96 -3.76 30.21 -29.78
CA GLU A 96 -3.46 29.21 -28.73
C GLU A 96 -2.67 28.01 -29.30
N ASP A 97 -1.37 27.89 -28.98
CA ASP A 97 -0.53 26.77 -29.44
C ASP A 97 -0.92 25.42 -28.82
N LYS A 98 -1.29 25.42 -27.54
CA LYS A 98 -1.63 24.22 -26.76
C LYS A 98 -2.83 24.46 -25.84
N VAL A 99 -3.69 23.47 -25.72
CA VAL A 99 -4.90 23.53 -24.90
C VAL A 99 -4.83 22.61 -23.68
N PHE A 100 -5.62 22.86 -22.66
CA PHE A 100 -5.87 21.89 -21.59
C PHE A 100 -6.93 20.89 -22.05
N VAL A 101 -6.80 19.62 -21.66
CA VAL A 101 -7.77 18.58 -22.03
C VAL A 101 -8.28 17.91 -20.76
N VAL A 102 -9.58 17.65 -20.72
CA VAL A 102 -10.24 16.87 -19.68
C VAL A 102 -11.04 15.76 -20.36
N GLY A 103 -10.79 14.50 -19.99
CA GLY A 103 -11.48 13.35 -20.57
C GLY A 103 -12.14 12.49 -19.49
N HIS A 104 -13.29 11.90 -19.84
CA HIS A 104 -14.02 10.94 -19.02
C HIS A 104 -14.45 9.73 -19.86
N ASP A 105 -14.29 8.51 -19.34
CA ASP A 105 -14.63 7.25 -20.00
C ASP A 105 -14.09 7.15 -21.45
N TRP A 106 -14.90 7.05 -22.52
CA TRP A 106 -14.40 7.09 -23.90
C TRP A 106 -13.66 8.38 -24.24
N GLY A 107 -14.12 9.51 -23.69
CA GLY A 107 -13.41 10.77 -23.79
C GLY A 107 -12.01 10.71 -23.18
N ALA A 108 -11.81 9.88 -22.15
CA ALA A 108 -10.49 9.62 -21.58
C ALA A 108 -9.60 8.77 -22.51
N ILE A 109 -10.17 7.75 -23.16
CA ILE A 109 -9.46 6.96 -24.19
C ILE A 109 -9.03 7.85 -25.36
N ILE A 110 -9.92 8.72 -25.84
CA ILE A 110 -9.61 9.65 -26.94
C ILE A 110 -8.56 10.68 -26.50
N ALA A 111 -8.62 11.17 -25.27
CA ALA A 111 -7.60 12.06 -24.72
C ALA A 111 -6.21 11.41 -24.68
N TRP A 112 -6.13 10.11 -24.36
CA TRP A 112 -4.88 9.35 -24.45
C TRP A 112 -4.35 9.30 -25.89
N TYR A 113 -5.19 8.97 -26.87
CA TYR A 113 -4.80 8.98 -28.28
C TYR A 113 -4.38 10.37 -28.75
N LEU A 114 -5.08 11.44 -28.34
CA LEU A 114 -4.70 12.81 -28.66
C LEU A 114 -3.31 13.15 -28.09
N CYS A 115 -3.05 12.81 -26.83
CA CYS A 115 -1.75 13.04 -26.21
C CYS A 115 -0.62 12.18 -26.82
N LEU A 116 -0.96 11.01 -27.35
CA LEU A 116 -0.01 10.11 -28.00
C LEU A 116 0.31 10.55 -29.44
N PHE A 117 -0.71 10.94 -30.21
CA PHE A 117 -0.57 11.27 -31.63
C PHE A 117 -0.18 12.73 -31.83
N ARG A 118 -0.69 13.64 -30.99
CA ARG A 118 -0.50 15.09 -31.08
C ARG A 118 -0.16 15.73 -29.72
N PRO A 119 0.92 15.27 -29.05
CA PRO A 119 1.41 15.91 -27.81
C PRO A 119 1.79 17.38 -28.02
N ASP A 120 2.03 17.80 -29.25
CA ASP A 120 2.27 19.19 -29.65
C ASP A 120 1.07 20.10 -29.43
N ARG A 121 -0.15 19.55 -29.29
CA ARG A 121 -1.39 20.33 -29.13
C ARG A 121 -1.94 20.36 -27.71
N VAL A 122 -1.38 19.58 -26.79
CA VAL A 122 -1.88 19.45 -25.42
C VAL A 122 -0.88 20.02 -24.41
N LYS A 123 -1.36 20.92 -23.56
CA LYS A 123 -0.59 21.58 -22.50
C LYS A 123 -0.52 20.72 -21.24
N ALA A 124 -1.65 20.20 -20.80
CA ALA A 124 -1.78 19.22 -19.73
C ALA A 124 -3.12 18.49 -19.87
N LEU A 125 -3.17 17.26 -19.37
CA LEU A 125 -4.36 16.40 -19.36
C LEU A 125 -4.81 16.16 -17.92
N PHE A 126 -6.10 16.33 -17.65
CA PHE A 126 -6.75 15.78 -16.46
C PHE A 126 -7.73 14.68 -16.88
N ASN A 127 -7.37 13.43 -16.67
CA ASN A 127 -8.16 12.29 -17.15
C ASN A 127 -8.91 11.58 -16.04
N LEU A 128 -10.12 11.13 -16.35
CA LEU A 128 -11.05 10.52 -15.41
C LEU A 128 -11.46 9.11 -15.86
N SER A 129 -11.70 8.22 -14.90
CA SER A 129 -12.23 6.86 -15.09
C SER A 129 -11.27 5.87 -15.80
N VAL A 130 -10.88 6.10 -17.06
CA VAL A 130 -10.15 5.07 -17.83
C VAL A 130 -8.63 5.32 -17.86
N PRO A 131 -7.78 4.40 -17.33
CA PRO A 131 -6.34 4.57 -17.33
C PRO A 131 -5.72 4.43 -18.73
N PHE A 132 -4.48 4.90 -18.90
CA PHE A 132 -3.73 4.67 -20.14
C PHE A 132 -3.31 3.20 -20.21
N ILE A 133 -3.82 2.48 -21.21
CA ILE A 133 -3.42 1.10 -21.50
C ILE A 133 -2.42 1.13 -22.67
N PRO A 134 -1.11 0.84 -22.44
CA PRO A 134 -0.12 0.81 -23.51
C PRO A 134 -0.44 -0.27 -24.54
N TYR A 135 -0.12 -0.01 -25.81
CA TYR A 135 -0.19 -1.03 -26.86
C TYR A 135 0.69 -2.24 -26.51
N ASP A 136 0.10 -3.44 -26.56
CA ASP A 136 0.81 -4.71 -26.44
C ASP A 136 0.45 -5.63 -27.64
N PRO A 137 1.44 -6.05 -28.46
CA PRO A 137 1.19 -6.89 -29.62
C PRO A 137 0.69 -8.30 -29.27
N ARG A 138 0.72 -8.71 -27.99
CA ARG A 138 0.30 -10.04 -27.53
C ARG A 138 -1.20 -10.12 -27.21
N PHE A 139 -1.84 -8.98 -26.94
CA PHE A 139 -3.20 -8.95 -26.41
C PHE A 139 -4.12 -8.19 -27.36
N LYS A 140 -4.86 -8.95 -28.18
CA LYS A 140 -5.88 -8.39 -29.05
C LYS A 140 -7.14 -8.06 -28.21
N PRO A 141 -7.59 -6.80 -28.15
CA PRO A 141 -8.47 -6.36 -27.06
C PRO A 141 -9.80 -7.13 -26.93
N VAL A 142 -10.58 -7.27 -28.01
CA VAL A 142 -11.91 -7.91 -27.93
C VAL A 142 -11.81 -9.39 -27.59
N GLU A 143 -10.83 -10.09 -28.17
CA GLU A 143 -10.56 -11.50 -27.85
C GLU A 143 -10.12 -11.66 -26.39
N THR A 144 -9.32 -10.72 -25.90
CA THR A 144 -8.84 -10.67 -24.52
C THR A 144 -9.99 -10.44 -23.53
N TRP A 145 -10.85 -9.44 -23.75
CA TRP A 145 -12.05 -9.23 -22.92
C TRP A 145 -13.01 -10.41 -22.94
N LYS A 146 -13.19 -11.05 -24.10
CA LYS A 146 -14.03 -12.26 -24.21
C LYS A 146 -13.43 -13.45 -23.47
N ALA A 147 -12.11 -13.58 -23.44
CA ALA A 147 -11.44 -14.62 -22.67
C ALA A 147 -11.59 -14.38 -21.16
N PHE A 148 -11.45 -13.13 -20.69
CA PHE A 148 -11.52 -12.79 -19.28
C PHE A 148 -12.95 -12.76 -18.71
N TYR A 149 -13.88 -12.13 -19.42
CA TYR A 149 -15.24 -11.84 -18.91
C TYR A 149 -16.33 -12.61 -19.66
N GLY A 150 -15.96 -13.50 -20.58
CA GLY A 150 -16.92 -14.28 -21.32
C GLY A 150 -17.75 -13.48 -22.33
N LYS A 151 -18.75 -14.14 -22.90
CA LYS A 151 -19.54 -13.63 -24.04
C LYS A 151 -20.56 -12.54 -23.69
N ASP A 152 -20.93 -12.45 -22.41
CA ASP A 152 -21.98 -11.53 -21.94
C ASP A 152 -21.42 -10.20 -21.44
N HIS A 153 -20.09 -10.07 -21.36
CA HIS A 153 -19.45 -8.79 -21.09
C HIS A 153 -19.83 -7.73 -22.14
N TYR A 154 -20.16 -6.51 -21.71
CA TYR A 154 -20.74 -5.48 -22.57
C TYR A 154 -19.89 -5.16 -23.81
N ILE A 155 -18.56 -5.06 -23.68
CA ILE A 155 -17.66 -4.82 -24.83
C ILE A 155 -17.82 -5.90 -25.90
N VAL A 156 -17.97 -7.17 -25.47
CA VAL A 156 -18.12 -8.31 -26.37
C VAL A 156 -19.51 -8.31 -27.01
N ARG A 157 -20.54 -7.97 -26.22
CA ARG A 157 -21.93 -7.85 -26.70
C ARG A 157 -22.14 -6.74 -27.72
N PHE A 158 -21.34 -5.68 -27.66
CA PHE A 158 -21.44 -4.56 -28.59
C PHE A 158 -20.83 -4.83 -29.98
N GLN A 159 -20.07 -5.91 -30.15
CA GLN A 159 -19.30 -6.14 -31.38
C GLN A 159 -20.16 -6.40 -32.62
N GLU A 160 -21.27 -7.14 -32.49
CA GLU A 160 -22.13 -7.46 -33.62
C GLU A 160 -23.06 -6.28 -33.97
N PRO A 161 -22.94 -5.67 -35.16
CA PRO A 161 -23.77 -4.53 -35.55
C PRO A 161 -25.26 -4.86 -35.58
N GLY A 162 -26.08 -4.03 -34.94
CA GLY A 162 -27.54 -4.14 -34.94
C GLY A 162 -28.12 -5.06 -33.86
N VAL A 163 -27.32 -5.92 -33.24
CA VAL A 163 -27.81 -6.84 -32.19
C VAL A 163 -28.13 -6.08 -30.91
N MET A 164 -27.16 -5.33 -30.37
CA MET A 164 -27.39 -4.60 -29.13
C MET A 164 -28.33 -3.42 -29.31
N GLU A 165 -28.31 -2.78 -30.48
CA GLU A 165 -29.28 -1.76 -30.82
C GLU A 165 -30.72 -2.29 -30.78
N ALA A 166 -30.96 -3.50 -31.31
CA ALA A 166 -32.28 -4.12 -31.26
C ALA A 166 -32.71 -4.44 -29.82
N GLU A 167 -31.82 -5.03 -29.02
CA GLU A 167 -32.10 -5.35 -27.61
C GLU A 167 -32.34 -4.07 -26.76
N PHE A 168 -31.60 -2.98 -26.98
CA PHE A 168 -31.88 -1.70 -26.35
C PHE A 168 -33.17 -1.05 -26.85
N ALA A 169 -33.54 -1.24 -28.12
CA ALA A 169 -34.80 -0.76 -28.65
C ALA A 169 -36.01 -1.49 -28.04
N GLU A 170 -35.90 -2.79 -27.74
CA GLU A 170 -36.95 -3.59 -27.08
C GLU A 170 -37.34 -3.03 -25.70
N ILE A 171 -36.36 -2.54 -24.94
CA ILE A 171 -36.58 -1.97 -23.60
C ILE A 171 -36.79 -0.45 -23.62
N GLY A 172 -36.58 0.19 -24.78
CA GLY A 172 -36.52 1.63 -24.96
C GLY A 172 -35.10 2.18 -24.77
N VAL A 173 -34.57 2.86 -25.80
CA VAL A 173 -33.19 3.40 -25.79
C VAL A 173 -33.00 4.38 -24.64
N GLY A 174 -33.98 5.25 -24.38
CA GLY A 174 -33.92 6.16 -23.23
C GLY A 174 -33.78 5.41 -21.89
N ARG A 175 -34.52 4.31 -21.70
CA ARG A 175 -34.40 3.47 -20.50
C ARG A 175 -33.02 2.83 -20.41
N ALA A 176 -32.52 2.24 -21.50
CA ALA A 176 -31.20 1.62 -21.54
C ALA A 176 -30.08 2.60 -21.11
N VAL A 177 -30.15 3.85 -21.57
CA VAL A 177 -29.21 4.91 -21.18
C VAL A 177 -29.32 5.24 -19.69
N LEU A 178 -30.52 5.30 -19.13
CA LEU A 178 -30.70 5.56 -17.70
C LEU A 178 -30.19 4.42 -16.83
N GLU A 179 -30.38 3.17 -17.24
CA GLU A 179 -29.84 1.99 -16.55
C GLU A 179 -28.30 2.05 -16.53
N LEU A 180 -27.68 2.39 -17.67
CA LEU A 180 -26.22 2.56 -17.78
C LEU A 180 -25.70 3.71 -16.91
N LEU A 181 -26.35 4.88 -16.93
CA LEU A 181 -25.96 6.03 -16.09
C LEU A 181 -26.20 5.79 -14.59
N SER A 182 -27.08 4.86 -14.25
CA SER A 182 -27.41 4.51 -12.85
C SER A 182 -26.61 3.31 -12.33
N TYR A 183 -25.74 2.72 -13.16
CA TYR A 183 -24.90 1.59 -12.76
C TYR A 183 -23.87 2.02 -11.70
N ARG A 184 -23.86 1.32 -10.57
CA ARG A 184 -22.99 1.63 -9.40
C ARG A 184 -22.37 0.39 -8.76
N VAL A 185 -22.46 -0.75 -9.43
CA VAL A 185 -21.83 -1.98 -8.98
C VAL A 185 -20.36 -1.92 -9.42
N PRO A 186 -19.38 -2.07 -8.52
CA PRO A 186 -17.95 -1.99 -8.84
C PRO A 186 -17.41 -3.25 -9.57
N ASP A 187 -18.24 -3.89 -10.39
CA ASP A 187 -17.95 -5.11 -11.12
C ASP A 187 -18.04 -4.89 -12.65
N PRO A 188 -17.42 -5.73 -13.47
CA PRO A 188 -17.59 -5.68 -14.92
C PRO A 188 -19.06 -5.72 -15.33
N LEU A 189 -19.44 -4.88 -16.29
CA LEU A 189 -20.82 -4.84 -16.78
C LEU A 189 -21.12 -6.04 -17.70
N TYR A 190 -22.02 -6.90 -17.26
CA TYR A 190 -22.56 -8.02 -18.05
C TYR A 190 -23.98 -7.68 -18.53
N LEU A 191 -24.23 -7.92 -19.82
CA LEU A 191 -25.52 -7.66 -20.47
C LEU A 191 -26.09 -8.97 -21.06
N PRO A 192 -26.48 -9.96 -20.24
CA PRO A 192 -26.94 -11.25 -20.75
C PRO A 192 -28.24 -11.11 -21.56
N LYS A 193 -28.35 -11.90 -22.63
CA LYS A 193 -29.45 -11.78 -23.59
C LYS A 193 -30.78 -12.07 -22.91
N GLY A 194 -31.74 -11.15 -23.05
CA GLY A 194 -33.05 -11.24 -22.42
C GLY A 194 -33.09 -10.86 -20.93
N ASN A 195 -31.95 -10.49 -20.32
CA ASN A 195 -31.88 -10.01 -18.94
C ASN A 195 -30.78 -8.94 -18.78
N LEU A 196 -30.81 -7.90 -19.61
CA LEU A 196 -29.70 -6.95 -19.78
C LEU A 196 -29.18 -6.33 -18.47
N PHE A 197 -30.06 -6.03 -17.51
CA PHE A 197 -29.69 -5.35 -16.26
C PHE A 197 -30.01 -6.16 -15.00
N GLY A 198 -30.38 -7.44 -15.13
CA GLY A 198 -30.57 -8.32 -13.98
C GLY A 198 -31.91 -8.18 -13.25
N HIS A 199 -32.79 -7.26 -13.67
CA HIS A 199 -34.11 -7.03 -13.07
C HIS A 199 -35.26 -6.96 -14.09
N PRO A 200 -36.52 -7.20 -13.66
CA PRO A 200 -37.69 -7.13 -14.53
C PRO A 200 -37.88 -5.76 -15.21
N LEU A 201 -38.29 -5.77 -16.48
CA LEU A 201 -38.45 -4.56 -17.31
C LEU A 201 -39.53 -3.58 -16.83
N ASP A 202 -40.45 -4.03 -15.98
CA ASP A 202 -41.48 -3.20 -15.35
C ASP A 202 -40.99 -2.49 -14.08
N SER A 203 -39.80 -2.84 -13.59
CA SER A 203 -39.19 -2.16 -12.44
C SER A 203 -38.75 -0.73 -12.82
N PRO A 204 -38.94 0.28 -11.96
CA PRO A 204 -38.44 1.62 -12.20
C PRO A 204 -36.90 1.66 -12.16
N VAL A 205 -36.29 2.53 -12.97
CA VAL A 205 -34.84 2.80 -12.88
C VAL A 205 -34.58 3.67 -11.65
N ASN A 206 -33.79 3.16 -10.70
CA ASN A 206 -33.44 3.90 -9.49
C ASN A 206 -32.35 4.94 -9.80
N LEU A 207 -32.75 6.18 -10.03
CA LEU A 207 -31.81 7.25 -10.36
C LEU A 207 -30.89 7.56 -9.16
N PRO A 208 -29.57 7.70 -9.38
CA PRO A 208 -28.64 8.04 -8.31
C PRO A 208 -28.84 9.50 -7.85
N PRO A 209 -28.44 9.87 -6.61
CA PRO A 209 -28.69 11.20 -6.05
C PRO A 209 -28.11 12.38 -6.85
N TRP A 210 -27.11 12.13 -7.70
CA TRP A 210 -26.48 13.14 -8.53
C TRP A 210 -27.23 13.39 -9.86
N LEU A 211 -28.08 12.45 -10.30
CA LEU A 211 -28.80 12.52 -11.58
C LEU A 211 -30.25 12.94 -11.31
N SER A 212 -30.52 14.23 -11.48
CA SER A 212 -31.89 14.75 -11.33
C SER A 212 -32.83 14.22 -12.42
N GLU A 213 -34.13 14.15 -12.17
CA GLU A 213 -35.13 13.72 -13.17
C GLU A 213 -35.03 14.53 -14.46
N LYS A 214 -34.82 15.85 -14.36
CA LYS A 214 -34.64 16.73 -15.52
C LYS A 214 -33.40 16.36 -16.35
N ASP A 215 -32.31 15.97 -15.70
CA ASP A 215 -31.09 15.56 -16.38
C ASP A 215 -31.25 14.17 -17.00
N ALA A 216 -31.90 13.25 -16.29
CA ALA A 216 -32.27 11.92 -16.80
C ALA A 216 -33.14 12.03 -18.06
N ASP A 217 -34.20 12.85 -18.02
CA ASP A 217 -35.08 13.12 -19.16
C ASP A 217 -34.31 13.69 -20.36
N TYR A 218 -33.32 14.56 -20.11
CA TYR A 218 -32.48 15.10 -21.16
C TYR A 218 -31.70 14.00 -21.88
N TYR A 219 -30.96 13.16 -21.14
CA TYR A 219 -30.20 12.05 -21.76
C TYR A 219 -31.11 11.07 -22.49
N ALA A 220 -32.18 10.63 -21.82
CA ALA A 220 -33.13 9.69 -22.39
C ALA A 220 -33.72 10.23 -23.70
N THR A 221 -34.13 11.51 -23.72
CA THR A 221 -34.70 12.15 -24.92
C THR A 221 -33.67 12.28 -26.04
N GLN A 222 -32.45 12.72 -25.75
CA GLN A 222 -31.44 12.90 -26.79
C GLN A 222 -31.09 11.57 -27.46
N PHE A 223 -30.79 10.52 -26.69
CA PHE A 223 -30.48 9.20 -27.26
C PHE A 223 -31.70 8.52 -27.89
N GLN A 224 -32.92 8.84 -27.46
CA GLN A 224 -34.13 8.37 -28.15
C GLN A 224 -34.26 8.97 -29.56
N ILE A 225 -33.79 10.20 -29.77
CA ILE A 225 -33.80 10.88 -31.08
C ILE A 225 -32.65 10.40 -31.95
N THR A 226 -31.43 10.34 -31.40
CA THR A 226 -30.22 10.06 -32.18
C THR A 226 -29.92 8.58 -32.33
N GLY A 227 -30.48 7.73 -31.46
CA GLY A 227 -30.08 6.34 -31.31
C GLY A 227 -28.72 6.19 -30.62
N ILE A 228 -28.24 4.96 -30.52
CA ILE A 228 -27.02 4.58 -29.80
C ILE A 228 -25.95 3.94 -30.70
N THR A 229 -26.25 3.67 -31.97
CA THR A 229 -25.36 3.00 -32.93
C THR A 229 -24.00 3.69 -33.04
N GLY A 230 -23.99 5.03 -33.13
CA GLY A 230 -22.77 5.83 -33.21
C GLY A 230 -21.87 5.63 -32.00
N ALA A 231 -22.45 5.58 -30.80
CA ALA A 231 -21.74 5.29 -29.57
C ALA A 231 -21.15 3.87 -29.54
N LEU A 232 -21.93 2.86 -29.93
CA LEU A 232 -21.48 1.47 -29.95
C LEU A 232 -20.35 1.23 -30.98
N ASN A 233 -20.29 2.02 -32.05
CA ASN A 233 -19.23 1.92 -33.04
C ASN A 233 -17.82 2.21 -32.49
N TYR A 234 -17.69 2.93 -31.37
CA TYR A 234 -16.40 3.11 -30.71
C TYR A 234 -15.83 1.76 -30.23
N TYR A 235 -16.67 0.97 -29.55
CA TYR A 235 -16.34 -0.36 -29.04
C TYR A 235 -16.01 -1.35 -30.16
N ARG A 236 -16.72 -1.27 -31.29
CA ARG A 236 -16.48 -2.12 -32.47
C ARG A 236 -15.15 -1.85 -33.17
N ASN A 237 -14.48 -0.75 -32.83
CA ASN A 237 -13.15 -0.43 -33.35
C ASN A 237 -12.03 -0.76 -32.37
N PHE A 238 -12.26 -1.43 -31.23
CA PHE A 238 -11.17 -1.75 -30.31
C PHE A 238 -10.01 -2.50 -30.97
N ASP A 239 -10.29 -3.59 -31.69
CA ASP A 239 -9.26 -4.36 -32.40
C ASP A 239 -8.63 -3.55 -33.54
N ARG A 240 -9.42 -2.79 -34.28
CA ARG A 240 -8.91 -1.94 -35.37
C ARG A 240 -8.01 -0.82 -34.83
N ASN A 241 -8.38 -0.21 -33.71
CA ASN A 241 -7.59 0.82 -33.05
C ASN A 241 -6.30 0.23 -32.47
N TRP A 242 -6.35 -1.00 -31.96
CA TRP A 242 -5.16 -1.74 -31.58
C TRP A 242 -4.22 -1.94 -32.79
N GLU A 243 -4.72 -2.40 -33.93
CA GLU A 243 -3.91 -2.51 -35.17
C GLU A 243 -3.33 -1.15 -35.61
N LEU A 244 -4.14 -0.09 -35.61
CA LEU A 244 -3.73 1.24 -36.04
C LEU A 244 -2.74 1.91 -35.08
N SER A 245 -2.74 1.54 -33.80
CA SER A 245 -1.83 2.09 -32.80
C SER A 245 -0.51 1.33 -32.67
N ALA A 246 -0.33 0.23 -33.39
CA ALA A 246 0.92 -0.55 -33.43
C ALA A 246 2.20 0.29 -33.67
N PRO A 247 2.21 1.35 -34.51
CA PRO A 247 3.39 2.21 -34.67
C PRO A 247 3.85 2.93 -33.39
N TRP A 248 2.99 3.03 -32.38
CA TRP A 248 3.28 3.63 -31.08
C TRP A 248 3.67 2.60 -30.01
N TRP A 249 3.98 1.36 -30.39
CA TRP A 249 4.49 0.37 -29.45
C TRP A 249 5.69 0.91 -28.66
N LYS A 250 5.63 0.80 -27.32
CA LYS A 250 6.61 1.36 -26.35
C LYS A 250 6.71 2.89 -26.30
N SER A 251 5.81 3.61 -26.96
CA SER A 251 5.72 5.06 -26.80
C SER A 251 5.19 5.42 -25.42
N GLN A 252 5.62 6.58 -24.92
CA GLN A 252 5.20 7.11 -23.63
C GLN A 252 4.41 8.40 -23.83
N ILE A 253 3.40 8.62 -23.00
CA ILE A 253 2.75 9.93 -22.89
C ILE A 253 3.76 10.94 -22.34
N LYS A 254 4.02 12.01 -23.10
CA LYS A 254 4.98 13.07 -22.73
C LYS A 254 4.32 14.33 -22.16
N VAL A 255 2.99 14.38 -22.18
CA VAL A 255 2.20 15.48 -21.66
C VAL A 255 2.07 15.35 -20.14
N PRO A 256 2.10 16.44 -19.35
CA PRO A 256 1.77 16.38 -17.93
C PRO A 256 0.34 15.89 -17.71
N VAL A 257 0.18 14.89 -16.85
CA VAL A 257 -1.09 14.22 -16.60
C VAL A 257 -1.44 14.28 -15.12
N LYS A 258 -2.71 14.57 -14.84
CA LYS A 258 -3.36 14.19 -13.58
C LYS A 258 -4.44 13.15 -13.89
N PHE A 259 -4.58 12.15 -13.04
CA PHE A 259 -5.59 11.11 -13.17
C PHE A 259 -6.48 11.10 -11.92
N ALA A 260 -7.77 10.84 -12.07
CA ALA A 260 -8.69 10.60 -10.96
C ALA A 260 -9.71 9.53 -11.34
N MET A 261 -10.12 8.73 -10.37
CA MET A 261 -11.06 7.62 -10.56
C MET A 261 -11.96 7.52 -9.32
N GLY A 262 -13.19 7.05 -9.50
CA GLY A 262 -14.10 6.73 -8.41
C GLY A 262 -13.76 5.37 -7.79
N ASP A 263 -13.98 5.21 -6.50
CA ASP A 263 -13.82 3.95 -5.77
C ASP A 263 -14.85 2.88 -6.14
N LEU A 264 -15.97 3.30 -6.74
CA LEU A 264 -17.03 2.42 -7.28
C LEU A 264 -16.99 2.32 -8.82
N ASP A 265 -15.93 2.79 -9.47
CA ASP A 265 -15.81 2.74 -10.92
C ASP A 265 -15.51 1.30 -11.37
N LEU A 266 -16.31 0.76 -12.31
CA LEU A 266 -16.16 -0.60 -12.83
C LEU A 266 -14.81 -0.86 -13.53
N VAL A 267 -14.08 0.19 -13.90
CA VAL A 267 -12.75 0.10 -14.52
C VAL A 267 -11.64 -0.03 -13.47
N TYR A 268 -11.92 0.23 -12.18
CA TYR A 268 -10.94 0.13 -11.10
C TYR A 268 -10.55 -1.32 -10.76
N THR A 269 -11.47 -2.28 -10.93
CA THR A 269 -11.35 -3.65 -10.41
C THR A 269 -10.80 -4.67 -11.41
N MET A 270 -10.08 -4.24 -12.46
CA MET A 270 -9.51 -5.18 -13.43
C MET A 270 -8.39 -6.05 -12.81
N PRO A 271 -8.46 -7.40 -12.92
CA PRO A 271 -7.43 -8.29 -12.39
C PRO A 271 -6.12 -8.16 -13.18
N VAL A 272 -5.01 -8.42 -12.50
CA VAL A 272 -3.66 -8.36 -13.07
C VAL A 272 -3.15 -9.76 -13.42
N SER A 273 -2.54 -9.93 -14.59
CA SER A 273 -2.01 -11.23 -15.00
C SER A 273 -0.63 -11.47 -14.36
N VAL A 274 -0.56 -12.46 -13.46
CA VAL A 274 0.65 -12.85 -12.72
C VAL A 274 0.84 -14.36 -12.81
N ASN A 275 2.04 -14.81 -13.18
CA ASN A 275 2.41 -16.23 -13.22
C ASN A 275 1.38 -17.16 -13.94
N GLY A 276 0.74 -16.65 -14.99
CA GLY A 276 -0.23 -17.42 -15.79
C GLY A 276 -1.66 -17.47 -15.22
N ILE A 277 -1.95 -16.75 -14.13
CA ILE A 277 -3.29 -16.55 -13.58
C ILE A 277 -3.67 -15.07 -13.60
N ASN A 278 -4.96 -14.77 -13.63
CA ASN A 278 -5.50 -13.44 -13.35
C ASN A 278 -5.72 -13.32 -11.85
N MET A 279 -5.09 -12.32 -11.24
CA MET A 279 -5.14 -12.07 -9.81
C MET A 279 -5.91 -10.79 -9.55
N HIS A 280 -6.97 -10.88 -8.75
CA HIS A 280 -7.63 -9.72 -8.18
C HIS A 280 -6.71 -9.07 -7.14
N ILE A 281 -6.59 -7.74 -7.19
CA ILE A 281 -5.81 -6.94 -6.26
C ILE A 281 -6.65 -5.79 -5.71
N ALA A 282 -6.57 -5.58 -4.40
CA ALA A 282 -7.04 -4.37 -3.75
C ALA A 282 -5.86 -3.52 -3.31
N GLU A 283 -5.89 -2.23 -3.63
CA GLU A 283 -4.81 -1.30 -3.33
C GLU A 283 -5.33 0.00 -2.73
N LYS A 284 -4.56 0.60 -1.81
CA LYS A 284 -4.77 1.98 -1.35
C LYS A 284 -3.48 2.64 -0.87
N GLY A 285 -3.37 3.94 -1.11
CA GLY A 285 -2.31 4.79 -0.55
C GLY A 285 -1.06 4.92 -1.43
N GLU A 286 -0.12 5.74 -0.96
CA GLU A 286 1.16 5.99 -1.63
C GLU A 286 2.30 5.84 -0.61
N GLY A 287 3.48 5.43 -1.06
CA GLY A 287 4.67 5.26 -0.21
C GLY A 287 5.26 3.86 -0.30
N PRO A 288 6.05 3.42 0.71
CA PRO A 288 6.60 2.07 0.73
C PRO A 288 5.50 1.02 0.69
N LEU A 289 5.71 -0.04 -0.09
CA LEU A 289 4.72 -1.09 -0.27
C LEU A 289 4.63 -2.00 0.96
N ILE A 290 3.40 -2.28 1.38
CA ILE A 290 3.04 -3.33 2.32
C ILE A 290 2.15 -4.33 1.57
N LEU A 291 2.68 -5.54 1.37
CA LEU A 291 1.94 -6.66 0.78
C LEU A 291 1.22 -7.42 1.90
N PHE A 292 -0.10 -7.53 1.80
CA PHE A 292 -0.93 -8.34 2.70
C PHE A 292 -1.29 -9.67 2.06
N ILE A 293 -1.25 -10.75 2.83
CA ILE A 293 -1.51 -12.11 2.36
C ILE A 293 -2.51 -12.76 3.30
N HIS A 294 -3.75 -12.95 2.84
CA HIS A 294 -4.82 -13.56 3.63
C HIS A 294 -4.68 -15.09 3.70
N GLY A 295 -5.42 -15.75 4.59
CA GLY A 295 -5.48 -17.20 4.74
C GLY A 295 -6.87 -17.79 4.46
N PHE A 296 -7.25 -18.82 5.21
CA PHE A 296 -8.48 -19.61 4.99
C PHE A 296 -9.53 -19.40 6.10
N PRO A 297 -10.84 -19.30 5.77
CA PRO A 297 -11.44 -19.03 4.46
C PRO A 297 -11.63 -17.51 4.29
N GLU A 298 -10.52 -16.79 4.07
CA GLU A 298 -10.52 -15.33 3.97
C GLU A 298 -10.42 -14.85 2.52
N LEU A 299 -10.34 -13.53 2.34
CA LEU A 299 -10.17 -12.81 1.07
C LEU A 299 -9.27 -11.59 1.33
N TRP A 300 -8.90 -10.82 0.30
CA TRP A 300 -8.26 -9.51 0.44
C TRP A 300 -8.99 -8.61 1.46
N TYR A 301 -10.31 -8.77 1.56
CA TYR A 301 -11.22 -8.01 2.40
C TYR A 301 -10.96 -8.15 3.91
N THR A 302 -10.28 -9.22 4.36
CA THR A 302 -9.84 -9.38 5.77
C THR A 302 -8.89 -8.25 6.19
N TRP A 303 -8.21 -7.63 5.22
CA TRP A 303 -7.27 -6.55 5.45
C TRP A 303 -7.89 -5.15 5.34
N ARG A 304 -9.22 -5.02 5.17
CA ARG A 304 -9.89 -3.73 4.96
C ARG A 304 -9.55 -2.67 6.01
N HIS A 305 -9.37 -3.06 7.27
CA HIS A 305 -9.00 -2.14 8.33
C HIS A 305 -7.53 -1.70 8.22
N GLN A 306 -6.62 -2.62 7.93
CA GLN A 306 -5.18 -2.37 7.81
C GLN A 306 -4.86 -1.57 6.54
N ILE A 307 -5.51 -1.87 5.42
CA ILE A 307 -5.38 -1.12 4.16
C ILE A 307 -5.69 0.36 4.40
N ASN A 308 -6.80 0.65 5.06
CA ASN A 308 -7.19 2.02 5.37
C ASN A 308 -6.25 2.69 6.39
N GLY A 309 -5.92 1.98 7.48
CA GLY A 309 -5.06 2.51 8.54
C GLY A 309 -3.64 2.83 8.06
N LEU A 310 -3.03 1.95 7.26
CA LEU A 310 -1.66 2.14 6.78
C LEU A 310 -1.58 3.10 5.59
N ALA A 311 -2.58 3.14 4.72
CA ALA A 311 -2.67 4.17 3.68
C ALA A 311 -2.67 5.59 4.30
N ALA A 312 -3.41 5.78 5.40
CA ALA A 312 -3.42 7.05 6.14
C ALA A 312 -2.05 7.40 6.76
N LEU A 313 -1.20 6.40 7.01
CA LEU A 313 0.16 6.56 7.54
C LEU A 313 1.24 6.70 6.44
N GLY A 314 0.83 6.86 5.17
CA GLY A 314 1.73 7.06 4.03
C GLY A 314 2.46 5.78 3.62
N TYR A 315 1.77 4.65 3.68
CA TYR A 315 2.16 3.40 3.04
C TYR A 315 1.25 3.11 1.85
N ARG A 316 1.78 2.34 0.90
CA ARG A 316 0.99 1.75 -0.19
C ARG A 316 0.59 0.34 0.23
N ALA A 317 -0.67 0.16 0.60
CA ALA A 317 -1.21 -1.13 1.00
C ALA A 317 -1.71 -1.89 -0.24
N LEU A 318 -1.23 -3.13 -0.44
CA LEU A 318 -1.61 -4.00 -1.54
C LEU A 318 -2.04 -5.36 -0.99
N ALA A 319 -3.25 -5.80 -1.29
CA ALA A 319 -3.84 -7.06 -0.83
C ALA A 319 -4.45 -7.83 -2.01
N PRO A 320 -3.79 -8.86 -2.56
CA PRO A 320 -4.40 -9.75 -3.53
C PRO A 320 -5.41 -10.70 -2.89
N ASP A 321 -6.37 -11.17 -3.69
CA ASP A 321 -6.95 -12.50 -3.46
C ASP A 321 -5.96 -13.56 -3.96
N LEU A 322 -5.67 -14.55 -3.12
CA LEU A 322 -4.78 -15.64 -3.49
C LEU A 322 -5.37 -16.53 -4.58
N ARG A 323 -4.50 -17.31 -5.25
CA ARG A 323 -4.92 -18.33 -6.22
C ARG A 323 -6.06 -19.18 -5.65
N GLY A 324 -7.18 -19.28 -6.37
CA GLY A 324 -8.35 -20.04 -5.95
C GLY A 324 -9.30 -19.35 -4.97
N TYR A 325 -9.14 -18.05 -4.75
CA TYR A 325 -9.99 -17.24 -3.88
C TYR A 325 -10.56 -16.02 -4.62
N GLY A 326 -11.78 -15.61 -4.23
CA GLY A 326 -12.37 -14.34 -4.64
C GLY A 326 -12.32 -14.08 -6.15
N GLY A 327 -11.86 -12.90 -6.53
CA GLY A 327 -11.73 -12.51 -7.94
C GLY A 327 -10.53 -13.08 -8.69
N THR A 328 -9.73 -13.96 -8.07
CA THR A 328 -8.52 -14.56 -8.66
C THR A 328 -8.83 -15.93 -9.25
N ASP A 329 -8.20 -16.25 -10.39
CA ASP A 329 -8.38 -17.55 -11.06
C ASP A 329 -8.15 -18.73 -10.11
N ALA A 330 -8.96 -19.77 -10.31
CA ALA A 330 -8.92 -21.02 -9.57
C ALA A 330 -8.57 -22.19 -10.52
N PRO A 331 -7.27 -22.51 -10.72
CA PRO A 331 -6.88 -23.70 -11.48
C PRO A 331 -7.56 -24.96 -10.95
N ASP A 332 -8.01 -25.86 -11.83
CA ASP A 332 -8.74 -27.07 -11.42
C ASP A 332 -7.84 -28.13 -10.77
N CYS A 333 -6.56 -28.15 -11.14
CA CYS A 333 -5.62 -29.17 -10.70
C CYS A 333 -5.16 -28.91 -9.27
N VAL A 334 -5.36 -29.88 -8.37
CA VAL A 334 -4.91 -29.79 -6.97
C VAL A 334 -3.42 -29.48 -6.88
N ALA A 335 -2.58 -30.06 -7.73
CA ALA A 335 -1.12 -29.86 -7.71
C ALA A 335 -0.68 -28.42 -8.05
N ASP A 336 -1.59 -27.57 -8.55
CA ASP A 336 -1.29 -26.19 -8.90
C ASP A 336 -1.41 -25.23 -7.69
N TYR A 337 -1.55 -25.76 -6.47
CA TYR A 337 -1.72 -25.00 -5.21
C TYR A 337 -0.59 -25.22 -4.19
N THR A 338 0.55 -25.78 -4.62
CA THR A 338 1.76 -25.87 -3.77
C THR A 338 2.26 -24.48 -3.37
N CYS A 339 3.01 -24.39 -2.28
CA CYS A 339 3.68 -23.16 -1.86
C CYS A 339 4.51 -22.47 -2.96
N PHE A 340 5.10 -23.23 -3.90
CA PHE A 340 5.88 -22.67 -5.01
C PHE A 340 5.02 -21.91 -6.02
N HIS A 341 3.81 -22.38 -6.28
CA HIS A 341 2.85 -21.68 -7.13
C HIS A 341 2.42 -20.37 -6.46
N ALA A 342 1.98 -20.44 -5.19
CA ALA A 342 1.57 -19.26 -4.44
C ALA A 342 2.69 -18.20 -4.32
N VAL A 343 3.92 -18.61 -3.97
CA VAL A 343 5.07 -17.68 -3.93
C VAL A 343 5.44 -17.17 -5.33
N GLY A 344 5.31 -18.00 -6.37
CA GLY A 344 5.52 -17.59 -7.76
C GLY A 344 4.55 -16.49 -8.18
N ASP A 345 3.27 -16.62 -7.82
CA ASP A 345 2.24 -15.62 -8.07
C ASP A 345 2.59 -14.30 -7.38
N LEU A 346 2.99 -14.34 -6.10
CA LEU A 346 3.38 -13.14 -5.33
C LEU A 346 4.65 -12.47 -5.85
N ILE A 347 5.66 -13.23 -6.29
CA ILE A 347 6.87 -12.65 -6.88
C ILE A 347 6.55 -11.96 -8.21
N ALA A 348 5.72 -12.58 -9.05
CA ALA A 348 5.27 -11.95 -10.30
C ALA A 348 4.47 -10.67 -10.03
N LEU A 349 3.61 -10.66 -9.02
CA LEU A 349 2.91 -9.45 -8.57
C LEU A 349 3.89 -8.37 -8.11
N LEU A 350 4.86 -8.72 -7.25
CA LEU A 350 5.86 -7.76 -6.79
C LEU A 350 6.75 -7.24 -7.91
N ASP A 351 7.11 -8.05 -8.91
CA ASP A 351 7.88 -7.58 -10.06
C ASP A 351 7.11 -6.57 -10.92
N MET A 352 5.78 -6.66 -10.94
CA MET A 352 4.91 -5.69 -11.61
C MET A 352 4.72 -4.41 -10.77
N GLU A 353 4.45 -4.56 -9.47
CA GLU A 353 4.02 -3.47 -8.60
C GLU A 353 5.16 -2.71 -7.93
N ALA A 354 6.20 -3.44 -7.56
CA ALA A 354 7.42 -2.98 -6.89
C ALA A 354 8.65 -3.64 -7.54
N PRO A 355 8.91 -3.33 -8.83
CA PRO A 355 10.11 -3.85 -9.49
C PRO A 355 11.35 -3.40 -8.71
N PRO A 356 12.42 -4.21 -8.65
CA PRO A 356 13.59 -3.93 -7.83
C PRO A 356 14.24 -2.54 -8.07
N GLU A 357 14.07 -2.00 -9.27
CA GLU A 357 14.52 -0.65 -9.67
C GLU A 357 13.81 0.49 -8.91
N LYS A 358 12.54 0.25 -8.52
CA LYS A 358 11.63 1.20 -7.86
C LYS A 358 11.64 0.99 -6.35
N GLU A 359 11.49 -0.26 -5.93
CA GLU A 359 11.49 -0.67 -4.52
C GLU A 359 12.08 -2.08 -4.43
N ASP A 360 13.32 -2.16 -3.93
CA ASP A 360 14.10 -3.40 -3.87
C ASP A 360 13.48 -4.43 -2.89
N LYS A 361 12.95 -3.93 -1.77
CA LYS A 361 12.33 -4.74 -0.71
C LYS A 361 11.05 -4.11 -0.19
N VAL A 362 10.04 -4.96 0.01
CA VAL A 362 8.72 -4.55 0.52
C VAL A 362 8.48 -5.07 1.94
N PHE A 363 7.54 -4.46 2.67
CA PHE A 363 7.03 -5.06 3.90
C PHE A 363 5.98 -6.12 3.56
N VAL A 364 5.96 -7.20 4.33
CA VAL A 364 4.99 -8.29 4.12
C VAL A 364 4.22 -8.53 5.41
N VAL A 365 2.91 -8.73 5.28
CA VAL A 365 2.00 -9.09 6.36
C VAL A 365 1.24 -10.33 5.94
N GLY A 366 1.20 -11.36 6.79
CA GLY A 366 0.48 -12.60 6.49
C GLY A 366 -0.32 -13.11 7.68
N HIS A 367 -1.47 -13.71 7.42
CA HIS A 367 -2.35 -14.36 8.41
C HIS A 367 -2.70 -15.79 7.95
N ASP A 368 -2.78 -16.74 8.88
CA ASP A 368 -3.11 -18.16 8.62
C ASP A 368 -2.29 -18.77 7.44
N TRP A 369 -2.91 -19.28 6.37
CA TRP A 369 -2.21 -19.75 5.17
C TRP A 369 -1.38 -18.66 4.51
N GLY A 370 -1.83 -17.40 4.55
CA GLY A 370 -1.06 -16.26 4.10
C GLY A 370 0.20 -16.03 4.94
N ALA A 371 0.19 -16.34 6.24
CA ALA A 371 1.41 -16.37 7.05
C ALA A 371 2.33 -17.53 6.63
N ILE A 372 1.79 -18.73 6.37
CA ILE A 372 2.55 -19.87 5.83
C ILE A 372 3.23 -19.52 4.50
N ILE A 373 2.50 -18.91 3.57
CA ILE A 373 3.03 -18.46 2.26
C ILE A 373 4.06 -17.35 2.46
N ALA A 374 3.83 -16.40 3.37
CA ALA A 374 4.79 -15.35 3.71
C ALA A 374 6.11 -15.92 4.26
N TRP A 375 6.06 -16.99 5.05
CA TRP A 375 7.26 -17.70 5.51
C TRP A 375 8.04 -18.28 4.33
N PHE A 376 7.36 -18.91 3.38
CA PHE A 376 7.99 -19.45 2.17
C PHE A 376 8.56 -18.36 1.27
N LEU A 377 7.86 -17.23 1.11
CA LEU A 377 8.39 -16.05 0.42
C LEU A 377 9.69 -15.56 1.07
N CYS A 378 9.75 -15.47 2.40
CA CYS A 378 10.95 -15.07 3.12
C CYS A 378 12.09 -16.11 3.03
N LEU A 379 11.73 -17.39 2.92
CA LEU A 379 12.68 -18.49 2.79
C LEU A 379 13.29 -18.56 1.38
N PHE A 380 12.47 -18.35 0.36
CA PHE A 380 12.88 -18.45 -1.05
C PHE A 380 13.48 -17.15 -1.58
N ARG A 381 12.94 -16.00 -1.16
CA ARG A 381 13.27 -14.66 -1.67
C ARG A 381 13.44 -13.62 -0.54
N PRO A 382 14.34 -13.84 0.43
CA PRO A 382 14.66 -12.86 1.48
C PRO A 382 15.24 -11.55 0.91
N ASP A 383 15.70 -11.57 -0.35
CA ASP A 383 16.14 -10.41 -1.10
C ASP A 383 14.99 -9.45 -1.45
N ARG A 384 13.73 -9.90 -1.41
CA ARG A 384 12.54 -9.10 -1.73
C ARG A 384 11.74 -8.63 -0.51
N VAL A 385 12.05 -9.16 0.67
CA VAL A 385 11.33 -8.85 1.91
C VAL A 385 12.19 -7.99 2.83
N LYS A 386 11.66 -6.85 3.23
CA LYS A 386 12.29 -5.89 4.14
C LYS A 386 12.11 -6.29 5.60
N ALA A 387 10.87 -6.61 5.96
CA ALA A 387 10.47 -7.18 7.23
C ALA A 387 9.11 -7.87 7.06
N LEU A 388 8.86 -8.88 7.90
CA LEU A 388 7.63 -9.65 7.94
C LEU A 388 6.88 -9.39 9.25
N PHE A 389 5.59 -9.12 9.18
CA PHE A 389 4.68 -9.25 10.32
C PHE A 389 3.72 -10.42 10.07
N THR A 390 3.86 -11.46 10.88
CA THR A 390 3.07 -12.69 10.73
C THR A 390 2.08 -12.82 11.88
N LEU A 391 0.85 -13.20 11.53
CA LEU A 391 -0.29 -13.35 12.43
C LEU A 391 -0.74 -14.80 12.46
N SER A 392 -1.10 -15.30 13.64
CA SER A 392 -1.57 -16.67 13.88
C SER A 392 -0.51 -17.76 13.67
N ALA A 393 -0.17 -18.11 12.42
CA ALA A 393 0.60 -19.32 12.12
C ALA A 393 2.14 -19.12 12.29
N PRO A 394 2.80 -19.81 13.25
CA PRO A 394 4.24 -19.69 13.44
C PRO A 394 5.02 -20.43 12.35
N PHE A 395 6.27 -20.03 12.10
CA PHE A 395 7.16 -20.80 11.22
C PHE A 395 7.49 -22.15 11.84
N ILE A 396 7.15 -23.23 11.15
CA ILE A 396 7.50 -24.61 11.51
C ILE A 396 8.42 -25.17 10.41
N THR A 397 9.59 -25.67 10.80
CA THR A 397 10.55 -26.24 9.84
C THR A 397 10.05 -27.59 9.34
N CYS A 398 10.27 -27.87 8.04
CA CYS A 398 9.99 -29.16 7.44
C CYS A 398 10.95 -30.23 8.00
N ASP A 399 10.47 -31.06 8.93
CA ASP A 399 11.23 -32.19 9.45
C ASP A 399 10.95 -33.44 8.58
N PRO A 400 11.95 -33.97 7.86
CA PRO A 400 11.76 -35.08 6.93
C PRO A 400 11.45 -36.41 7.62
N ARG A 401 11.41 -36.45 8.95
CA ARG A 401 11.02 -37.63 9.73
C ARG A 401 9.52 -37.72 9.96
N PHE A 402 8.79 -36.61 9.81
CA PHE A 402 7.39 -36.52 10.16
C PHE A 402 6.61 -35.96 8.97
N LYS A 403 5.91 -36.85 8.26
CA LYS A 403 5.00 -36.45 7.20
C LYS A 403 3.80 -35.73 7.82
N PRO A 404 3.51 -34.46 7.48
CA PRO A 404 2.66 -33.62 8.31
C PRO A 404 1.23 -34.12 8.48
N VAL A 405 0.53 -34.47 7.40
CA VAL A 405 -0.88 -34.89 7.47
C VAL A 405 -1.02 -36.20 8.23
N GLU A 406 -0.14 -37.18 7.96
CA GLU A 406 -0.09 -38.45 8.70
C GLU A 406 0.17 -38.23 10.20
N THR A 407 1.08 -37.30 10.53
CA THR A 407 1.38 -36.96 11.93
C THR A 407 0.19 -36.29 12.62
N LEU A 408 -0.52 -35.40 11.93
CA LEU A 408 -1.72 -34.76 12.44
C LEU A 408 -2.85 -35.77 12.66
N GLU A 409 -3.06 -36.72 11.74
CA GLU A 409 -4.03 -37.79 11.92
C GLU A 409 -3.71 -38.67 13.13
N VAL A 410 -2.43 -39.00 13.34
CA VAL A 410 -2.02 -39.79 14.52
C VAL A 410 -2.25 -39.03 15.83
N LEU A 411 -1.99 -37.72 15.85
CA LEU A 411 -2.08 -36.90 17.07
C LEU A 411 -3.50 -36.46 17.40
N LEU A 412 -4.29 -36.10 16.38
CA LEU A 412 -5.59 -35.43 16.53
C LEU A 412 -6.74 -36.29 16.00
N GLY A 413 -6.47 -37.35 15.23
CA GLY A 413 -7.48 -38.25 14.69
C GLY A 413 -8.08 -37.78 13.37
N LYS A 414 -8.93 -38.65 12.80
CA LYS A 414 -9.50 -38.51 11.45
C LYS A 414 -10.47 -37.35 11.27
N ASP A 415 -11.09 -36.89 12.34
CA ASP A 415 -12.06 -35.78 12.31
C ASP A 415 -11.38 -34.41 12.39
N TYR A 416 -10.06 -34.35 12.61
CA TYR A 416 -9.34 -33.08 12.60
C TYR A 416 -9.42 -32.44 11.21
N TYR A 417 -9.72 -31.13 11.16
CA TYR A 417 -10.12 -30.46 9.92
C TYR A 417 -9.12 -30.60 8.77
N ILE A 418 -7.80 -30.49 9.03
CA ILE A 418 -6.77 -30.65 8.00
C ILE A 418 -6.81 -32.06 7.39
N VAL A 419 -7.05 -33.09 8.20
CA VAL A 419 -7.17 -34.48 7.73
C VAL A 419 -8.45 -34.65 6.90
N ARG A 420 -9.56 -34.04 7.35
CA ARG A 420 -10.84 -34.05 6.63
C ARG A 420 -10.83 -33.29 5.30
N PHE A 421 -9.89 -32.38 5.10
CA PHE A 421 -9.77 -31.60 3.85
C PHE A 421 -9.01 -32.33 2.74
N GLN A 422 -8.35 -33.45 3.04
CA GLN A 422 -7.43 -34.12 2.11
C GLN A 422 -8.13 -34.74 0.91
N GLU A 423 -9.25 -35.44 1.11
CA GLU A 423 -9.94 -36.13 0.01
C GLU A 423 -10.67 -35.11 -0.89
N PRO A 424 -10.30 -35.01 -2.19
CA PRO A 424 -10.94 -34.06 -3.11
C PRO A 424 -12.44 -34.33 -3.27
N GLY A 425 -13.25 -33.30 -3.01
CA GLY A 425 -14.71 -33.35 -3.16
C GLY A 425 -15.48 -33.82 -1.92
N GLU A 426 -14.82 -34.42 -0.91
CA GLU A 426 -15.53 -34.87 0.30
C GLU A 426 -16.04 -33.68 1.12
N MET A 427 -15.17 -32.75 1.49
CA MET A 427 -15.57 -31.60 2.29
C MET A 427 -16.45 -30.62 1.50
N GLU A 428 -16.19 -30.45 0.20
CA GLU A 428 -17.05 -29.64 -0.67
C GLU A 428 -18.50 -30.15 -0.66
N ALA A 429 -18.69 -31.47 -0.72
CA ALA A 429 -20.02 -32.08 -0.64
C ALA A 429 -20.66 -31.86 0.74
N GLU A 430 -19.92 -32.07 1.84
CA GLU A 430 -20.46 -31.87 3.19
C GLU A 430 -20.78 -30.40 3.50
N PHE A 431 -20.01 -29.44 2.98
CA PHE A 431 -20.35 -28.01 3.07
C PHE A 431 -21.56 -27.66 2.21
N ALA A 432 -21.72 -28.27 1.04
CA ALA A 432 -22.90 -28.07 0.20
C ALA A 432 -24.18 -28.57 0.89
N GLU A 433 -24.13 -29.68 1.66
CA GLU A 433 -25.28 -30.23 2.41
C GLU A 433 -25.85 -29.25 3.44
N ILE A 434 -24.98 -28.43 4.06
CA ILE A 434 -25.39 -27.47 5.11
C ILE A 434 -25.53 -26.02 4.58
N SER A 435 -25.37 -25.82 3.27
CA SER A 435 -25.11 -24.54 2.60
C SER A 435 -23.69 -24.01 2.82
N LEU A 436 -22.98 -23.73 1.71
CA LEU A 436 -21.62 -23.17 1.74
C LEU A 436 -21.57 -21.84 2.49
N ARG A 437 -22.62 -21.00 2.37
CA ARG A 437 -22.74 -19.78 3.17
C ARG A 437 -22.72 -20.07 4.67
N ARG A 438 -23.46 -21.09 5.12
CA ARG A 438 -23.44 -21.47 6.53
C ARG A 438 -22.06 -21.97 6.94
N ALA A 439 -21.44 -22.84 6.14
CA ALA A 439 -20.11 -23.39 6.42
C ALA A 439 -19.05 -22.29 6.60
N VAL A 440 -18.99 -21.32 5.69
CA VAL A 440 -18.06 -20.18 5.76
C VAL A 440 -18.29 -19.35 7.02
N LEU A 441 -19.55 -19.06 7.36
CA LEU A 441 -19.84 -18.27 8.56
C LEU A 441 -19.56 -19.02 9.86
N GLU A 442 -19.77 -20.34 9.91
CA GLU A 442 -19.39 -21.16 11.07
C GLU A 442 -17.86 -21.18 11.25
N LEU A 443 -17.09 -21.23 10.16
CA LEU A 443 -15.63 -21.12 10.20
C LEU A 443 -15.18 -19.73 10.70
N LEU A 444 -15.70 -18.64 10.11
CA LEU A 444 -15.38 -17.28 10.54
C LEU A 444 -15.84 -16.96 11.96
N SER A 445 -16.88 -17.64 12.45
CA SER A 445 -17.39 -17.47 13.82
C SER A 445 -16.70 -18.40 14.84
N TYR A 446 -15.74 -19.23 14.41
CA TYR A 446 -15.06 -20.16 15.30
C TYR A 446 -14.10 -19.43 16.25
N ARG A 447 -14.42 -19.47 17.54
CA ARG A 447 -13.64 -18.81 18.62
C ARG A 447 -13.36 -19.72 19.81
N ILE A 448 -13.62 -21.02 19.64
CA ILE A 448 -13.36 -22.01 20.69
C ILE A 448 -11.84 -22.24 20.72
N PRO A 449 -11.18 -22.15 21.89
CA PRO A 449 -9.74 -22.38 22.02
C PRO A 449 -9.40 -23.87 21.97
N ASP A 450 -9.94 -24.61 21.01
CA ASP A 450 -9.71 -26.03 20.78
C ASP A 450 -9.37 -26.26 19.30
N PRO A 451 -8.67 -27.36 18.96
CA PRO A 451 -8.53 -27.78 17.58
C PRO A 451 -9.90 -27.99 16.92
N LEU A 452 -10.04 -27.57 15.65
CA LEU A 452 -11.27 -27.74 14.89
C LEU A 452 -11.45 -29.22 14.48
N TYR A 453 -12.55 -29.82 14.93
CA TYR A 453 -12.97 -31.17 14.55
C TYR A 453 -14.26 -31.12 13.73
N LEU A 454 -14.16 -31.41 12.44
CA LEU A 454 -15.31 -31.41 11.53
C LEU A 454 -15.90 -32.81 11.46
N ARG A 455 -16.86 -33.16 12.31
CA ARG A 455 -17.40 -34.54 12.38
C ARG A 455 -18.42 -34.79 11.28
N LYS A 456 -18.28 -35.91 10.56
CA LYS A 456 -19.18 -36.26 9.45
C LYS A 456 -20.64 -36.33 9.92
N GLY A 457 -21.52 -35.62 9.24
CA GLY A 457 -22.95 -35.50 9.60
C GLY A 457 -23.26 -34.57 10.79
N ASN A 458 -22.25 -33.98 11.43
CA ASN A 458 -22.40 -32.96 12.48
C ASN A 458 -21.14 -32.06 12.52
N LEU A 459 -20.89 -31.35 11.42
CA LEU A 459 -19.60 -30.68 11.15
C LEU A 459 -19.15 -29.77 12.29
N PHE A 460 -20.04 -28.94 12.84
CA PHE A 460 -19.69 -27.96 13.86
C PHE A 460 -20.12 -28.37 15.28
N GLY A 461 -20.61 -29.60 15.46
CA GLY A 461 -20.94 -30.13 16.78
C GLY A 461 -22.31 -29.70 17.33
N HIS A 462 -23.09 -28.89 16.60
CA HIS A 462 -24.43 -28.44 16.97
C HIS A 462 -25.48 -28.69 15.86
N PRO A 463 -26.78 -28.79 16.23
CA PRO A 463 -27.87 -28.96 15.26
C PRO A 463 -27.94 -27.87 14.19
N LEU A 464 -28.34 -28.23 12.96
CA LEU A 464 -28.42 -27.31 11.81
C LEU A 464 -29.49 -26.22 11.94
N ASP A 465 -30.48 -26.39 12.81
CA ASP A 465 -31.48 -25.37 13.11
C ASP A 465 -30.98 -24.30 14.09
N CYS A 466 -29.83 -24.51 14.73
CA CYS A 466 -29.15 -23.49 15.52
C CYS A 466 -28.67 -22.35 14.61
N PRO A 467 -28.98 -21.07 14.91
CA PRO A 467 -28.46 -19.94 14.14
C PRO A 467 -26.94 -19.81 14.33
N VAL A 468 -26.25 -19.35 13.28
CA VAL A 468 -24.83 -19.00 13.38
C VAL A 468 -24.73 -17.68 14.15
N ASN A 469 -24.05 -17.69 15.30
CA ASN A 469 -23.86 -16.50 16.12
C ASN A 469 -22.62 -15.75 15.64
N LEU A 470 -22.84 -14.70 14.84
CA LEU A 470 -21.74 -13.87 14.34
C LEU A 470 -21.04 -13.14 15.50
N PRO A 471 -19.70 -13.12 15.52
CA PRO A 471 -18.97 -12.40 16.55
C PRO A 471 -19.08 -10.88 16.37
N PRO A 472 -18.88 -10.07 17.44
CA PRO A 472 -19.11 -8.62 17.38
C PRO A 472 -18.27 -7.84 16.36
N TRP A 473 -17.16 -8.40 15.90
CA TRP A 473 -16.29 -7.79 14.90
C TRP A 473 -16.75 -8.07 13.46
N LEU A 474 -17.59 -9.09 13.24
CA LEU A 474 -18.09 -9.48 11.93
C LEU A 474 -19.52 -8.96 11.74
N SER A 475 -19.68 -7.88 11.00
CA SER A 475 -20.99 -7.31 10.71
C SER A 475 -21.79 -8.21 9.74
N ASP A 476 -23.11 -8.04 9.68
CA ASP A 476 -23.95 -8.75 8.69
C ASP A 476 -23.50 -8.49 7.25
N GLN A 477 -23.07 -7.27 6.96
CA GLN A 477 -22.56 -6.89 5.63
C GLN A 477 -21.24 -7.59 5.31
N ASP A 478 -20.32 -7.68 6.27
CA ASP A 478 -19.05 -8.40 6.08
C ASP A 478 -19.30 -9.90 5.91
N ALA A 479 -20.20 -10.47 6.73
CA ALA A 479 -20.62 -11.85 6.65
C ALA A 479 -21.22 -12.18 5.28
N ASP A 480 -22.10 -11.32 4.77
CA ASP A 480 -22.67 -11.47 3.42
C ASP A 480 -21.59 -11.36 2.33
N TYR A 481 -20.63 -10.45 2.46
CA TYR A 481 -19.52 -10.33 1.51
C TYR A 481 -18.73 -11.64 1.39
N TYR A 482 -18.25 -12.19 2.50
CA TYR A 482 -17.52 -13.46 2.49
C TYR A 482 -18.38 -14.61 1.93
N ALA A 483 -19.61 -14.73 2.43
CA ALA A 483 -20.50 -15.81 2.01
C ALA A 483 -20.79 -15.78 0.51
N ASN A 484 -21.08 -14.60 -0.05
CA ASN A 484 -21.41 -14.45 -1.46
C ASN A 484 -20.22 -14.77 -2.36
N GLN A 485 -19.01 -14.32 -1.99
CA GLN A 485 -17.81 -14.61 -2.74
C GLN A 485 -17.53 -16.11 -2.83
N PHE A 486 -17.57 -16.83 -1.69
CA PHE A 486 -17.40 -18.29 -1.72
C PHE A 486 -18.55 -19.03 -2.40
N GLN A 487 -19.78 -18.49 -2.38
CA GLN A 487 -20.89 -19.05 -3.15
C GLN A 487 -20.66 -18.97 -4.67
N GLU A 488 -20.01 -17.90 -5.14
CA GLU A 488 -19.69 -17.72 -6.56
C GLU A 488 -18.49 -18.58 -6.99
N THR A 489 -17.41 -18.58 -6.21
CA THR A 489 -16.15 -19.24 -6.58
C THR A 489 -16.10 -20.71 -6.17
N GLY A 490 -16.93 -21.12 -5.22
CA GLY A 490 -16.74 -22.37 -4.47
C GLY A 490 -15.56 -22.28 -3.49
N ILE A 491 -15.30 -23.38 -2.78
CA ILE A 491 -14.27 -23.48 -1.73
C ILE A 491 -13.12 -24.43 -2.08
N THR A 492 -13.19 -25.11 -3.23
CA THR A 492 -12.21 -26.10 -3.68
C THR A 492 -10.80 -25.53 -3.76
N GLY A 493 -10.63 -24.33 -4.34
CA GLY A 493 -9.33 -23.68 -4.47
C GLY A 493 -8.69 -23.42 -3.10
N ALA A 494 -9.50 -22.95 -2.14
CA ALA A 494 -9.10 -22.74 -0.75
C ALA A 494 -8.68 -24.05 -0.05
N LEU A 495 -9.42 -25.15 -0.27
CA LEU A 495 -9.08 -26.47 0.29
C LEU A 495 -7.81 -27.08 -0.35
N ASN A 496 -7.50 -26.76 -1.60
CA ASN A 496 -6.35 -27.32 -2.31
C ASN A 496 -5.00 -26.93 -1.70
N TYR A 497 -4.90 -25.83 -0.95
CA TYR A 497 -3.69 -25.52 -0.16
C TYR A 497 -3.42 -26.62 0.88
N TYR A 498 -4.45 -27.04 1.62
CA TYR A 498 -4.33 -28.14 2.60
C TYR A 498 -3.99 -29.47 1.97
N ARG A 499 -4.48 -29.74 0.75
CA ARG A 499 -4.20 -30.98 0.00
C ARG A 499 -2.77 -31.05 -0.52
N ASN A 500 -2.05 -29.93 -0.52
CA ASN A 500 -0.63 -29.88 -0.89
C ASN A 500 0.32 -29.89 0.31
N ILE A 501 -0.15 -29.97 1.55
CA ILE A 501 0.74 -29.94 2.73
C ILE A 501 1.86 -31.01 2.64
N ASP A 502 1.50 -32.25 2.28
CA ASP A 502 2.49 -33.32 2.17
C ASP A 502 3.37 -33.16 0.92
N THR A 503 2.80 -32.70 -0.20
CA THR A 503 3.56 -32.37 -1.42
C THR A 503 4.59 -31.27 -1.14
N ASP A 504 4.18 -30.20 -0.46
CA ASP A 504 5.05 -29.09 -0.07
C ASP A 504 6.12 -29.58 0.90
N TRP A 505 5.79 -30.46 1.84
CA TRP A 505 6.79 -31.10 2.71
C TRP A 505 7.87 -31.83 1.91
N GLU A 506 7.50 -32.61 0.88
CA GLU A 506 8.46 -33.27 -0.02
C GLU A 506 9.32 -32.25 -0.79
N LEU A 507 8.68 -31.23 -1.37
CA LEU A 507 9.35 -30.21 -2.18
C LEU A 507 10.25 -29.28 -1.34
N LEU A 508 9.95 -29.09 -0.07
CA LEU A 508 10.71 -28.26 0.88
C LEU A 508 11.91 -28.98 1.50
N ALA A 509 12.12 -30.26 1.20
CA ALA A 509 13.28 -31.02 1.69
C ALA A 509 14.64 -30.31 1.51
N PRO A 510 14.91 -29.56 0.40
CA PRO A 510 16.15 -28.79 0.26
C PRO A 510 16.35 -27.68 1.29
N TRP A 511 15.28 -27.21 1.95
CA TRP A 511 15.31 -26.18 2.97
C TRP A 511 15.22 -26.73 4.40
N TRP A 512 15.34 -28.05 4.60
CA TRP A 512 15.38 -28.61 5.95
C TRP A 512 16.52 -27.98 6.77
N LYS A 513 16.17 -27.48 7.98
CA LYS A 513 17.04 -26.73 8.91
C LYS A 513 17.45 -25.33 8.44
N SER A 514 16.91 -24.82 7.34
CA SER A 514 17.05 -23.42 6.98
C SER A 514 16.33 -22.53 8.00
N GLN A 515 16.91 -21.36 8.24
CA GLN A 515 16.37 -20.34 9.12
C GLN A 515 15.87 -19.15 8.32
N ILE A 516 14.82 -18.49 8.81
CA ILE A 516 14.31 -17.24 8.24
C ILE A 516 15.25 -16.09 8.62
N GLN A 517 15.85 -15.44 7.63
CA GLN A 517 16.88 -14.41 7.82
C GLN A 517 16.37 -12.96 7.78
N VAL A 518 15.08 -12.75 7.58
CA VAL A 518 14.48 -11.41 7.57
C VAL A 518 14.09 -10.98 8.99
N PRO A 519 14.01 -9.67 9.30
CA PRO A 519 13.39 -9.18 10.53
C PRO A 519 11.92 -9.60 10.60
N VAL A 520 11.49 -10.10 11.75
CA VAL A 520 10.13 -10.63 11.93
C VAL A 520 9.50 -10.12 13.21
N LYS A 521 8.26 -9.65 13.11
CA LYS A 521 7.33 -9.52 14.24
C LYS A 521 6.28 -10.61 14.15
N PHE A 522 5.84 -11.14 15.29
CA PHE A 522 4.84 -12.20 15.36
C PHE A 522 3.78 -11.87 16.40
N ALA A 523 2.50 -12.04 16.06
CA ALA A 523 1.39 -11.88 17.00
C ALA A 523 0.33 -12.98 16.81
N MET A 524 -0.30 -13.40 17.88
CA MET A 524 -1.36 -14.41 17.88
C MET A 524 -2.29 -14.24 19.08
N GLY A 525 -3.55 -14.63 18.95
CA GLY A 525 -4.50 -14.67 20.06
C GLY A 525 -4.28 -15.89 20.97
N ASP A 526 -4.53 -15.77 22.27
CA ASP A 526 -4.46 -16.93 23.18
C ASP A 526 -5.62 -17.93 23.03
N HIS A 527 -6.69 -17.55 22.31
CA HIS A 527 -7.77 -18.45 21.89
C HIS A 527 -7.67 -18.89 20.42
N ASP A 528 -6.56 -18.60 19.76
CA ASP A 528 -6.31 -19.07 18.40
C ASP A 528 -6.21 -20.61 18.38
N LEU A 529 -6.98 -21.25 17.49
CA LEU A 529 -6.99 -22.71 17.34
C LEU A 529 -5.62 -23.29 16.96
N VAL A 530 -4.76 -22.51 16.30
CA VAL A 530 -3.39 -22.90 15.98
C VAL A 530 -2.52 -22.88 17.23
N TYR A 531 -2.72 -21.90 18.12
CA TYR A 531 -1.99 -21.81 19.39
C TYR A 531 -2.28 -23.00 20.31
N THR A 532 -3.51 -23.51 20.26
CA THR A 532 -3.98 -24.61 21.13
C THR A 532 -3.62 -26.00 20.60
N MET A 533 -3.02 -26.09 19.40
CA MET A 533 -2.47 -27.34 18.89
C MET A 533 -1.36 -27.89 19.81
N PRO A 534 -1.30 -29.22 20.03
CA PRO A 534 -0.28 -29.83 20.86
C PRO A 534 1.15 -29.41 20.48
N GLY A 535 1.86 -28.81 21.42
CA GLY A 535 3.26 -28.42 21.27
C GLY A 535 3.52 -27.05 20.65
N VAL A 536 2.52 -26.38 20.04
CA VAL A 536 2.71 -25.05 19.42
C VAL A 536 3.00 -23.98 20.46
N LYS A 537 2.23 -23.95 21.55
CA LYS A 537 2.47 -23.05 22.68
C LYS A 537 3.88 -23.18 23.25
N ASP A 538 4.30 -24.40 23.53
CA ASP A 538 5.65 -24.67 24.05
C ASP A 538 6.73 -24.31 23.02
N TYR A 539 6.48 -24.54 21.74
CA TYR A 539 7.40 -24.18 20.66
C TYR A 539 7.61 -22.66 20.58
N ILE A 540 6.57 -21.86 20.75
CA ILE A 540 6.68 -20.40 20.73
C ILE A 540 7.34 -19.89 22.01
N LEU A 541 6.80 -20.26 23.18
CA LEU A 541 7.23 -19.71 24.47
C LEU A 541 8.62 -20.18 24.90
N ASN A 542 9.04 -21.40 24.53
CA ASN A 542 10.34 -21.95 24.91
C ASN A 542 11.43 -21.71 23.84
N GLY A 543 11.25 -20.69 22.99
CA GLY A 543 12.25 -20.21 22.04
C GLY A 543 12.42 -21.08 20.79
N GLY A 544 11.54 -22.04 20.53
CA GLY A 544 11.56 -22.85 19.31
C GLY A 544 11.39 -22.00 18.05
N LEU A 545 10.41 -21.08 18.05
CA LEU A 545 10.24 -20.13 16.95
C LEU A 545 11.48 -19.24 16.76
N LYS A 546 12.02 -18.69 17.86
CA LYS A 546 13.24 -17.86 17.85
C LYS A 546 14.47 -18.61 17.31
N ARG A 547 14.59 -19.92 17.53
CA ARG A 547 15.67 -20.74 16.96
C ARG A 547 15.59 -20.85 15.44
N ASN A 548 14.39 -20.91 14.88
CA ASN A 548 14.18 -21.01 13.43
C ASN A 548 14.09 -19.63 12.75
N VAL A 549 13.82 -18.57 13.53
CA VAL A 549 13.72 -17.18 13.10
C VAL A 549 14.64 -16.29 13.97
N PRO A 550 15.96 -16.24 13.69
CA PRO A 550 16.93 -15.55 14.55
C PRO A 550 16.63 -14.06 14.78
N PHE A 551 16.03 -13.38 13.79
CA PHE A 551 15.66 -11.97 13.85
C PHE A 551 14.19 -11.72 14.23
N LEU A 552 13.56 -12.69 14.90
CA LEU A 552 12.26 -12.51 15.53
C LEU A 552 12.36 -11.47 16.65
N GLU A 553 11.44 -10.51 16.70
CA GLU A 553 11.23 -9.67 17.89
C GLU A 553 10.62 -10.50 19.04
N GLU A 554 10.00 -9.86 20.02
CA GLU A 554 9.20 -10.59 21.00
C GLU A 554 7.94 -11.16 20.32
N ALA A 555 7.67 -12.46 20.53
CA ALA A 555 6.45 -13.10 20.07
C ALA A 555 5.28 -12.65 20.96
N LEU A 556 4.28 -11.99 20.38
CA LEU A 556 3.16 -11.42 21.12
C LEU A 556 2.00 -12.42 21.18
N VAL A 557 1.58 -12.78 22.38
CA VAL A 557 0.35 -13.56 22.61
C VAL A 557 -0.67 -12.64 23.28
N ILE A 558 -1.77 -12.35 22.57
CA ILE A 558 -2.77 -11.36 22.98
C ILE A 558 -3.93 -12.07 23.67
N ASN A 559 -4.25 -11.64 24.90
CA ASN A 559 -5.26 -12.27 25.74
C ASN A 559 -6.69 -11.97 25.25
N GLY A 560 -7.53 -13.01 25.22
CA GLY A 560 -8.95 -12.91 24.91
C GLY A 560 -9.27 -12.73 23.43
N VAL A 561 -8.28 -12.91 22.56
CA VAL A 561 -8.40 -12.78 21.11
C VAL A 561 -8.33 -14.17 20.48
N SER A 562 -9.20 -14.45 19.52
CA SER A 562 -9.20 -15.72 18.78
C SER A 562 -8.36 -15.62 17.50
N HIS A 563 -8.71 -16.40 16.48
CA HIS A 563 -7.91 -16.60 15.28
C HIS A 563 -7.83 -15.33 14.42
N TRP A 564 -8.92 -14.59 14.28
CA TRP A 564 -9.09 -13.47 13.34
C TRP A 564 -8.51 -12.15 13.88
N ILE A 565 -7.28 -12.18 14.37
CA ILE A 565 -6.66 -11.10 15.16
C ILE A 565 -6.66 -9.74 14.44
N ASN A 566 -6.50 -9.72 13.11
CA ASN A 566 -6.53 -8.53 12.28
C ASN A 566 -7.94 -7.91 12.14
N GLU A 567 -9.00 -8.69 12.33
CA GLU A 567 -10.39 -8.23 12.34
C GLU A 567 -10.93 -7.99 13.77
N GLU A 568 -10.50 -8.78 14.74
CA GLU A 568 -10.94 -8.68 16.14
C GLU A 568 -10.41 -7.43 16.86
N ILE A 569 -9.16 -7.06 16.59
CA ILE A 569 -8.47 -5.93 17.23
C ILE A 569 -7.70 -5.08 16.21
N PRO A 570 -8.37 -4.56 15.16
CA PRO A 570 -7.73 -3.98 13.99
C PRO A 570 -6.84 -2.78 14.34
N ASP A 571 -7.28 -1.91 15.26
CA ASP A 571 -6.54 -0.73 15.69
C ASP A 571 -5.25 -1.10 16.45
N GLN A 572 -5.31 -2.15 17.27
CA GLN A 572 -4.13 -2.64 17.99
C GLN A 572 -3.13 -3.27 17.01
N ILE A 573 -3.60 -4.01 16.01
CA ILE A 573 -2.74 -4.56 14.95
C ILE A 573 -2.10 -3.43 14.11
N ASN A 574 -2.86 -2.38 13.78
CA ASN A 574 -2.36 -1.21 13.06
C ASN A 574 -1.22 -0.49 13.81
N GLN A 575 -1.28 -0.46 15.15
CA GLN A 575 -0.22 0.10 16.00
C GLN A 575 1.02 -0.80 16.09
N LEU A 576 0.90 -2.09 15.78
CA LEU A 576 2.02 -3.04 15.82
C LEU A 576 2.78 -3.14 14.49
N LEU A 577 2.17 -2.68 13.38
CA LEU A 577 2.76 -2.59 12.04
C LEU A 577 3.86 -1.51 11.99
N PRO A 578 4.78 -1.54 11.00
CA PRO A 578 6.07 -0.86 11.13
C PRO A 578 5.95 0.65 11.41
N ASP A 579 6.42 1.04 12.58
CA ASP A 579 6.65 2.44 12.91
C ASP A 579 7.68 3.01 11.94
N LYS A 580 7.26 3.98 11.11
CA LYS A 580 8.24 4.99 10.70
C LYS A 580 8.58 5.76 11.96
N VAL A 581 9.87 6.06 12.15
CA VAL A 581 10.25 7.20 12.97
C VAL A 581 9.60 8.42 12.32
N LYS A 582 8.45 8.85 12.86
CA LYS A 582 7.63 9.94 12.30
C LYS A 582 8.34 11.28 12.41
N ALA A 583 9.20 11.41 13.43
CA ALA A 583 9.97 12.60 13.72
C ALA A 583 11.15 12.26 14.64
N LEU A 584 12.27 13.00 14.52
CA LEU A 584 13.45 12.88 15.36
C LEU A 584 13.76 14.24 16.01
N VAL A 585 13.91 14.29 17.33
CA VAL A 585 14.51 15.45 18.01
C VAL A 585 15.92 15.07 18.45
N ASN A 586 16.90 15.84 18.01
CA ASN A 586 18.29 15.69 18.40
C ASN A 586 18.76 16.90 19.21
N LEU A 587 19.38 16.65 20.35
CA LEU A 587 19.81 17.66 21.30
C LEU A 587 21.34 17.70 21.38
N SER A 588 21.90 18.91 21.32
CA SER A 588 23.29 19.28 21.56
C SER A 588 24.33 18.79 20.55
N VAL A 589 24.28 17.53 20.11
CA VAL A 589 25.28 16.93 19.22
C VAL A 589 24.71 16.74 17.81
N PRO A 590 25.21 17.44 16.77
CA PRO A 590 24.70 17.26 15.41
C PRO A 590 25.10 15.89 14.85
N PHE A 591 24.48 15.49 13.73
CA PHE A 591 24.91 14.27 13.03
C PHE A 591 26.35 14.44 12.57
N LEU A 592 27.26 13.58 13.06
CA LEU A 592 28.68 13.62 12.70
C LEU A 592 28.92 12.70 11.50
N ARG A 593 29.20 13.30 10.35
CA ARG A 593 29.56 12.59 9.13
C ARG A 593 30.81 11.72 9.35
N THR A 594 30.69 10.43 9.09
CA THR A 594 31.83 9.50 9.17
C THR A 594 32.76 9.68 7.97
N HIS A 595 34.02 10.02 8.22
CA HIS A 595 35.04 10.15 7.17
C HIS A 595 35.46 8.78 6.66
N ARG A 596 35.52 8.55 5.35
CA ARG A 596 35.69 7.20 4.77
C ARG A 596 37.02 6.52 5.10
N GLU A 597 38.05 7.31 5.41
CA GLU A 597 39.43 6.82 5.52
C GLU A 597 40.07 7.09 6.89
N ILE A 598 39.47 7.94 7.72
CA ILE A 598 40.06 8.37 8.99
C ILE A 598 39.19 7.85 10.13
N LYS A 599 39.78 7.02 10.98
CA LYS A 599 39.12 6.50 12.18
C LYS A 599 38.81 7.65 13.16
N PRO A 600 37.61 7.71 13.76
CA PRO A 600 37.22 8.82 14.61
C PRO A 600 38.19 9.10 15.76
N VAL A 601 38.65 8.06 16.46
CA VAL A 601 39.59 8.21 17.59
C VAL A 601 40.92 8.80 17.13
N ASP A 602 41.40 8.39 15.95
CA ASP A 602 42.66 8.88 15.39
C ASP A 602 42.55 10.34 14.96
N PHE A 603 41.39 10.72 14.39
CA PHE A 603 41.07 12.12 14.08
C PHE A 603 41.15 12.99 15.34
N TRP A 604 40.42 12.65 16.40
CA TRP A 604 40.42 13.44 17.64
C TRP A 604 41.81 13.53 18.27
N ARG A 605 42.56 12.42 18.30
CA ARG A 605 43.94 12.40 18.79
C ARG A 605 44.86 13.29 17.97
N SER A 606 44.74 13.28 16.64
CA SER A 606 45.59 14.08 15.76
C SER A 606 45.37 15.58 15.93
N TYR A 607 44.12 15.98 16.21
CA TYR A 607 43.73 17.39 16.30
C TYR A 607 43.92 17.97 17.70
N TYR A 608 43.58 17.20 18.74
CA TYR A 608 43.56 17.66 20.14
C TYR A 608 44.63 17.03 21.04
N GLY A 609 45.44 16.11 20.49
CA GLY A 609 46.45 15.39 21.25
C GLY A 609 45.90 14.24 22.09
N ALA A 610 46.80 13.60 22.85
CA ALA A 610 46.50 12.41 23.63
C ALA A 610 45.71 12.69 24.92
N ASP A 611 45.54 13.96 25.31
CA ASP A 611 44.79 14.33 26.51
C ASP A 611 43.30 14.53 26.24
N HIS A 612 42.85 14.51 24.98
CA HIS A 612 41.43 14.60 24.66
C HIS A 612 40.65 13.41 25.24
N TYR A 613 39.49 13.67 25.85
CA TYR A 613 38.74 12.67 26.61
C TYR A 613 38.41 11.41 25.78
N ILE A 614 38.01 11.56 24.51
CA ILE A 614 37.72 10.43 23.61
C ILE A 614 38.91 9.48 23.50
N TYR A 615 40.14 9.99 23.41
CA TYR A 615 41.34 9.18 23.34
C TYR A 615 41.68 8.55 24.69
N ARG A 616 41.56 9.34 25.78
CA ARG A 616 41.82 8.87 27.15
C ARG A 616 40.90 7.73 27.59
N PHE A 617 39.71 7.63 27.02
CA PHE A 617 38.77 6.55 27.34
C PHE A 617 39.10 5.22 26.65
N GLN A 618 39.99 5.21 25.65
CA GLN A 618 40.17 4.04 24.78
C GLN A 618 40.81 2.84 25.47
N LYS A 619 41.73 3.06 26.41
CA LYS A 619 42.40 1.96 27.11
C LYS A 619 41.60 1.56 28.35
N PRO A 620 41.06 0.32 28.41
CA PRO A 620 40.29 -0.14 29.55
C PRO A 620 41.10 -0.09 30.85
N GLY A 621 40.50 0.48 31.89
CA GLY A 621 41.06 0.50 33.25
C GLY A 621 42.03 1.65 33.52
N GLU A 622 42.45 2.43 32.54
CA GLU A 622 43.36 3.57 32.80
C GLU A 622 42.62 4.73 33.45
N ILE A 623 41.65 5.32 32.74
CA ILE A 623 40.91 6.47 33.27
C ILE A 623 40.02 6.06 34.45
N GLU A 624 39.52 4.81 34.47
CA GLU A 624 38.75 4.29 35.60
C GLU A 624 39.58 4.25 36.89
N ALA A 625 40.87 3.93 36.81
CA ALA A 625 41.76 3.97 37.97
C ALA A 625 41.96 5.39 38.48
N GLU A 626 42.18 6.37 37.58
CA GLU A 626 42.32 7.78 37.98
C GLU A 626 41.01 8.34 38.57
N PHE A 627 39.84 7.95 38.05
CA PHE A 627 38.55 8.29 38.63
C PHE A 627 38.35 7.66 40.01
N ALA A 628 38.78 6.41 40.21
CA ALA A 628 38.71 5.74 41.50
C ALA A 628 39.61 6.42 42.56
N GLU A 629 40.79 6.91 42.17
CA GLU A 629 41.69 7.66 43.04
C GLU A 629 41.09 9.01 43.49
N ILE A 630 40.39 9.70 42.59
CA ILE A 630 39.73 10.98 42.89
C ILE A 630 38.43 10.81 43.69
N GLY A 631 37.73 9.70 43.48
CA GLY A 631 36.46 9.38 44.10
C GLY A 631 35.25 9.78 43.23
N VAL A 632 34.27 8.89 43.18
CA VAL A 632 33.09 9.01 42.28
C VAL A 632 32.30 10.30 42.52
N GLU A 633 32.13 10.72 43.77
CA GLU A 633 31.39 11.96 44.07
C GLU A 633 32.02 13.17 43.37
N ARG A 634 33.35 13.29 43.49
CA ARG A 634 34.08 14.40 42.88
C ARG A 634 34.00 14.33 41.36
N VAL A 635 34.22 13.15 40.77
CA VAL A 635 34.19 12.95 39.33
C VAL A 635 32.82 13.33 38.75
N GLU A 636 31.72 12.80 39.29
CA GLU A 636 30.37 13.12 38.80
C GLU A 636 30.06 14.61 38.88
N LYS A 637 30.33 15.24 40.02
CA LYS A 637 30.04 16.67 40.21
C LYS A 637 30.85 17.54 39.24
N GLU A 638 32.09 17.17 38.89
CA GLU A 638 32.86 17.87 37.85
C GLU A 638 32.25 17.67 36.46
N LEU A 639 31.93 16.43 36.07
CA LEU A 639 31.38 16.12 34.75
C LEU A 639 30.02 16.82 34.51
N LEU A 640 29.19 16.92 35.53
CA LEU A 640 27.88 17.58 35.46
C LEU A 640 27.97 19.11 35.49
N THR A 641 29.05 19.68 36.06
CA THR A 641 29.20 21.13 36.21
C THR A 641 30.01 21.78 35.08
N ASP A 642 31.14 21.18 34.69
CA ASP A 642 32.02 21.67 33.62
C ASP A 642 32.73 20.47 32.97
N PHE A 643 32.03 19.81 32.03
CA PHE A 643 32.57 18.61 31.37
C PHE A 643 33.94 18.89 30.73
N PRO A 644 35.03 18.25 31.21
CA PRO A 644 36.37 18.55 30.73
C PRO A 644 36.62 17.91 29.37
N VAL A 645 36.86 18.74 28.35
CA VAL A 645 37.26 18.28 27.01
C VAL A 645 38.65 17.62 27.02
N PHE A 646 39.53 18.08 27.91
CA PHE A 646 40.88 17.56 28.09
C PHE A 646 41.02 16.99 29.50
N LEU A 647 41.57 15.78 29.58
CA LEU A 647 41.80 15.04 30.80
C LEU A 647 43.29 14.69 30.94
N PRO A 648 44.24 15.63 31.12
CA PRO A 648 45.67 15.31 31.23
C PRO A 648 45.98 14.39 32.41
N LYS A 649 46.94 13.48 32.22
CA LYS A 649 47.25 12.45 33.23
C LYS A 649 47.72 13.09 34.53
N GLY A 650 47.07 12.75 35.64
CA GLY A 650 47.34 13.34 36.96
C GLY A 650 46.86 14.79 37.15
N LYS A 651 46.16 15.39 36.18
CA LYS A 651 45.53 16.71 36.25
C LYS A 651 44.19 16.71 35.51
N LEU A 652 43.29 15.80 35.92
CA LEU A 652 42.04 15.54 35.21
C LEU A 652 41.08 16.74 35.20
N PHE A 653 41.00 17.49 36.29
CA PHE A 653 40.09 18.62 36.43
C PHE A 653 40.87 19.92 36.59
N LYS A 654 40.29 21.04 36.12
CA LYS A 654 40.88 22.38 36.23
C LYS A 654 40.90 22.87 37.68
N ARG A 655 39.87 22.52 38.46
CA ARG A 655 39.72 22.89 39.86
C ARG A 655 40.64 22.01 40.73
N PRO A 656 41.34 22.58 41.72
CA PRO A 656 41.99 21.82 42.78
C PRO A 656 41.01 20.82 43.43
N LEU A 657 41.51 19.62 43.77
CA LEU A 657 40.67 18.55 44.32
C LEU A 657 40.14 18.86 45.73
N ASP A 658 40.81 19.76 46.46
CA ASP A 658 40.44 20.25 47.78
C ASP A 658 39.45 21.43 47.76
N GLU A 659 39.21 22.03 46.59
CA GLU A 659 38.23 23.11 46.43
C GLU A 659 36.82 22.54 46.27
N PRO A 660 35.80 22.98 47.05
CA PRO A 660 34.43 22.48 46.91
C PRO A 660 33.81 22.81 45.54
N ILE A 661 32.97 21.92 45.02
CA ILE A 661 32.23 22.17 43.78
C ILE A 661 30.93 22.88 44.10
N THR A 662 30.82 24.13 43.65
CA THR A 662 29.51 24.80 43.57
C THR A 662 28.73 24.23 42.39
N LEU A 663 27.63 23.53 42.68
CA LEU A 663 26.70 23.02 41.66
C LEU A 663 26.01 24.19 40.93
N PRO A 664 25.72 24.05 39.64
CA PRO A 664 24.97 25.06 38.92
C PRO A 664 23.53 25.13 39.41
N SER A 665 22.88 26.29 39.28
CA SER A 665 21.54 26.54 39.85
C SER A 665 20.42 25.63 39.33
N TRP A 666 20.65 24.92 38.22
CA TRP A 666 19.70 23.97 37.62
C TRP A 666 19.90 22.53 38.12
N LEU A 667 20.94 22.24 38.91
CA LEU A 667 21.24 20.92 39.44
C LEU A 667 21.24 20.95 40.97
N SER A 668 20.29 20.26 41.58
CA SER A 668 20.24 20.14 43.04
C SER A 668 21.27 19.14 43.56
N GLU A 669 21.63 19.26 44.85
CA GLU A 669 22.49 18.28 45.52
C GLU A 669 21.85 16.88 45.54
N GLU A 670 20.53 16.78 45.65
CA GLU A 670 19.82 15.49 45.63
C GLU A 670 19.98 14.80 44.26
N GLU A 671 19.78 15.53 43.17
CA GLU A 671 19.96 15.00 41.81
C GLU A 671 21.41 14.62 41.54
N ALA A 672 22.38 15.45 41.95
CA ALA A 672 23.79 15.11 41.83
C ALA A 672 24.13 13.83 42.61
N ASN A 673 23.63 13.69 43.84
CA ASN A 673 23.86 12.51 44.68
C ASN A 673 23.25 11.22 44.11
N TYR A 674 22.16 11.33 43.33
CA TYR A 674 21.63 10.19 42.59
C TYR A 674 22.65 9.64 41.59
N TYR A 675 23.26 10.48 40.74
CA TYR A 675 24.29 10.06 39.79
C TYR A 675 25.50 9.44 40.50
N VAL A 676 25.95 10.08 41.59
CA VAL A 676 27.03 9.57 42.43
C VAL A 676 26.73 8.16 42.94
N THR A 677 25.54 7.95 43.49
CA THR A 677 25.13 6.64 44.03
C THR A 677 25.09 5.56 42.95
N VAL A 678 24.60 5.92 41.74
CA VAL A 678 24.56 5.00 40.61
C VAL A 678 25.97 4.61 40.19
N PHE A 679 26.85 5.59 39.93
CA PHE A 679 28.22 5.31 39.46
C PHE A 679 29.13 4.72 40.55
N GLN A 680 28.83 4.92 41.83
CA GLN A 680 29.49 4.21 42.93
C GLN A 680 29.22 2.71 42.87
N LYS A 681 27.99 2.32 42.47
CA LYS A 681 27.58 0.93 42.34
C LYS A 681 28.06 0.30 41.03
N THR A 682 27.94 1.01 39.92
CA THR A 682 28.15 0.46 38.57
C THR A 682 29.57 0.66 38.02
N GLY A 683 30.28 1.68 38.51
CA GLY A 683 31.54 2.14 37.94
C GLY A 683 31.37 2.75 36.53
N TYR A 684 32.48 3.25 35.98
CA TYR A 684 32.48 3.97 34.70
C TYR A 684 32.66 3.09 33.46
N THR A 685 33.15 1.85 33.62
CA THR A 685 33.53 0.97 32.51
C THR A 685 32.41 0.82 31.47
N GLY A 686 31.17 0.64 31.92
CA GLY A 686 30.02 0.50 31.03
C GLY A 686 29.78 1.74 30.16
N ALA A 687 29.77 2.93 30.77
CA ALA A 687 29.58 4.19 30.06
C ALA A 687 30.74 4.50 29.10
N LEU A 688 31.98 4.21 29.52
CA LEU A 688 33.17 4.45 28.70
C LEU A 688 33.28 3.52 27.48
N ASN A 689 32.67 2.33 27.54
CA ASN A 689 32.65 1.40 26.42
C ASN A 689 31.92 1.94 25.18
N PHE A 690 31.01 2.91 25.32
CA PHE A 690 30.42 3.59 24.17
C PHE A 690 31.48 4.34 23.35
N TYR A 691 32.39 5.05 24.01
CA TYR A 691 33.49 5.76 23.37
C TYR A 691 34.55 4.82 22.79
N ARG A 692 34.81 3.68 23.44
CA ARG A 692 35.74 2.64 22.95
C ARG A 692 35.28 1.99 21.65
N ASN A 693 33.96 1.99 21.40
CA ASN A 693 33.40 1.46 20.17
C ASN A 693 33.40 2.47 19.01
N PHE A 694 33.88 3.70 19.15
CA PHE A 694 33.84 4.69 18.06
C PHE A 694 34.51 4.20 16.77
N ASN A 695 35.70 3.61 16.86
CA ASN A 695 36.37 3.03 15.69
C ASN A 695 35.66 1.78 15.16
N ARG A 696 35.12 0.94 16.05
CA ARG A 696 34.39 -0.28 15.65
C ARG A 696 33.07 0.06 14.95
N ASN A 697 32.31 1.00 15.48
CA ASN A 697 31.09 1.50 14.87
C ASN A 697 31.39 2.16 13.52
N TRP A 698 32.50 2.89 13.40
CA TRP A 698 32.96 3.40 12.12
C TRP A 698 33.24 2.29 11.09
N GLU A 699 33.89 1.19 11.50
CA GLU A 699 34.13 0.03 10.62
C GLU A 699 32.81 -0.63 10.19
N LEU A 700 31.88 -0.81 11.13
CA LEU A 700 30.59 -1.45 10.89
C LEU A 700 29.66 -0.59 10.04
N LEU A 701 29.69 0.73 10.20
CA LEU A 701 28.82 1.67 9.50
C LEU A 701 29.35 2.07 8.10
N LYS A 702 30.47 1.51 7.67
CA LYS A 702 31.10 1.81 6.37
C LYS A 702 30.16 1.66 5.15
N PRO A 703 29.25 0.66 5.08
CA PRO A 703 28.28 0.56 3.99
C PRO A 703 27.31 1.75 3.87
N TRP A 704 27.11 2.49 4.97
CA TRP A 704 26.18 3.61 5.04
C TRP A 704 26.85 4.98 4.84
N VAL A 705 28.14 5.03 4.50
CA VAL A 705 28.82 6.30 4.21
C VAL A 705 28.11 7.02 3.06
N GLY A 706 27.70 8.27 3.31
CA GLY A 706 26.92 9.08 2.36
C GLY A 706 25.40 8.88 2.45
N SER A 707 24.92 7.99 3.31
CA SER A 707 23.48 7.88 3.61
C SER A 707 22.99 9.13 4.33
N LYS A 708 21.75 9.52 4.03
CA LYS A 708 21.10 10.71 4.60
C LYS A 708 20.03 10.33 5.62
N ILE A 709 19.86 11.15 6.66
CA ILE A 709 18.74 11.04 7.59
C ILE A 709 17.53 11.72 6.96
N LYS A 710 16.55 10.93 6.52
CA LYS A 710 15.36 11.42 5.80
C LYS A 710 14.18 11.77 6.72
N ALA A 711 14.20 11.28 7.96
CA ALA A 711 13.15 11.59 8.93
C ALA A 711 13.11 13.11 9.21
N PRO A 712 11.93 13.72 9.34
CA PRO A 712 11.80 15.08 9.84
C PRO A 712 12.61 15.23 11.13
N THR A 713 13.53 16.19 11.18
CA THR A 713 14.47 16.32 12.29
C THR A 713 14.45 17.73 12.86
N LYS A 714 14.36 17.86 14.19
CA LYS A 714 14.58 19.12 14.92
C LYS A 714 15.90 19.03 15.66
N PHE A 715 16.79 20.00 15.46
CA PHE A 715 18.05 20.10 16.19
C PHE A 715 18.08 21.34 17.09
N ILE A 716 18.46 21.14 18.35
CA ILE A 716 18.51 22.17 19.38
C ILE A 716 19.85 22.07 20.09
N VAL A 717 20.58 23.18 20.22
CA VAL A 717 21.91 23.24 20.87
C VAL A 717 22.06 24.52 21.69
N GLY A 718 22.85 24.48 22.76
CA GLY A 718 23.21 25.66 23.53
C GLY A 718 24.33 26.48 22.87
N ASP A 719 24.30 27.80 22.96
CA ASP A 719 25.35 28.68 22.42
C ASP A 719 26.69 28.58 23.16
N LYS A 720 26.72 27.99 24.36
CA LYS A 720 27.91 27.68 25.16
C LYS A 720 28.25 26.18 25.15
N ASP A 721 27.57 25.37 24.33
CA ASP A 721 27.83 23.94 24.21
C ASP A 721 29.25 23.66 23.68
N LEU A 722 29.96 22.72 24.32
CA LEU A 722 31.34 22.38 23.96
C LEU A 722 31.48 21.81 22.54
N VAL A 723 30.52 21.02 22.08
CA VAL A 723 30.47 20.45 20.72
C VAL A 723 30.16 21.53 19.70
N TYR A 724 29.27 22.47 20.05
CA TYR A 724 28.95 23.60 19.18
C TYR A 724 30.17 24.50 18.87
N HIS A 725 31.16 24.56 19.78
CA HIS A 725 32.41 25.30 19.56
C HIS A 725 33.58 24.43 19.06
N MET A 726 33.35 23.16 18.75
CA MET A 726 34.37 22.36 18.06
C MET A 726 34.63 22.93 16.66
N PRO A 727 35.90 23.03 16.21
CA PRO A 727 36.26 23.55 14.90
C PRO A 727 35.49 22.85 13.78
N GLY A 728 34.89 23.65 12.89
CA GLY A 728 34.10 23.18 11.76
C GLY A 728 32.63 22.82 12.07
N ILE A 729 32.24 22.64 13.34
CA ILE A 729 30.86 22.25 13.68
C ILE A 729 29.86 23.39 13.42
N LYS A 730 30.19 24.64 13.75
CA LYS A 730 29.32 25.79 13.43
C LYS A 730 29.11 25.95 11.95
N ASP A 731 30.18 25.84 11.17
CA ASP A 731 30.10 25.93 9.71
C ASP A 731 29.26 24.77 9.15
N TYR A 732 29.43 23.55 9.66
CA TYR A 732 28.61 22.41 9.28
C TYR A 732 27.12 22.62 9.58
N ILE A 733 26.78 23.12 10.78
CA ILE A 733 25.40 23.38 11.21
C ILE A 733 24.76 24.51 10.38
N HIS A 734 25.46 25.61 10.15
CA HIS A 734 24.87 26.85 9.61
C HIS A 734 25.07 27.04 8.11
N ASN A 735 26.08 26.44 7.50
CA ASN A 735 26.43 26.63 6.09
C ASN A 735 26.00 25.45 5.21
N GLY A 736 24.91 24.78 5.57
CA GLY A 736 24.22 23.80 4.72
C GLY A 736 24.74 22.36 4.78
N GLY A 737 25.90 22.09 5.39
CA GLY A 737 26.43 20.73 5.52
C GLY A 737 25.50 19.80 6.30
N PHE A 738 24.91 20.28 7.40
CA PHE A 738 23.98 19.50 8.20
C PHE A 738 22.65 19.27 7.49
N GLN A 739 22.16 20.26 6.74
CA GLN A 739 20.98 20.10 5.87
C GLN A 739 21.25 19.12 4.73
N GLU A 740 22.48 19.06 4.21
CA GLU A 740 22.85 18.12 3.14
C GLU A 740 22.74 16.67 3.62
N ASP A 741 23.25 16.39 4.82
CA ASP A 741 23.23 15.06 5.45
C ASP A 741 21.85 14.74 6.07
N VAL A 742 21.08 15.76 6.45
CA VAL A 742 19.71 15.66 6.99
C VAL A 742 18.75 16.56 6.19
N PRO A 743 18.28 16.13 5.00
CA PRO A 743 17.49 16.97 4.09
C PRO A 743 16.19 17.52 4.69
N SER A 744 15.61 16.79 5.65
CA SER A 744 14.37 17.14 6.35
C SER A 744 14.63 17.84 7.69
N LEU A 745 15.83 18.40 7.89
CA LEU A 745 16.16 19.21 9.06
C LEU A 745 15.33 20.49 9.06
N GLN A 746 14.58 20.70 10.13
CA GLN A 746 13.91 21.97 10.41
C GLN A 746 14.92 23.00 10.91
N GLN A 747 14.49 24.27 10.97
CA GLN A 747 15.31 25.35 11.50
C GLN A 747 15.98 24.95 12.83
N VAL A 748 17.32 25.02 12.82
CA VAL A 748 18.19 24.80 13.97
C VAL A 748 17.89 25.84 15.04
N VAL A 749 17.76 25.39 16.29
CA VAL A 749 17.57 26.26 17.44
C VAL A 749 18.89 26.36 18.22
N VAL A 750 19.40 27.58 18.37
CA VAL A 750 20.58 27.88 19.20
C VAL A 750 20.09 28.64 20.43
N MET A 751 20.19 28.03 21.60
CA MET A 751 19.69 28.60 22.87
C MET A 751 20.75 29.50 23.51
N GLU A 752 20.41 30.77 23.73
CA GLU A 752 21.31 31.76 24.32
C GLU A 752 21.58 31.47 25.80
N GLY A 753 22.85 31.54 26.18
CA GLY A 753 23.32 31.40 27.55
C GLY A 753 23.44 29.97 28.08
N VAL A 754 23.16 28.94 27.27
CA VAL A 754 23.01 27.54 27.72
C VAL A 754 24.18 26.65 27.26
N GLY A 755 24.66 25.77 28.15
CA GLY A 755 25.70 24.78 27.88
C GLY A 755 25.17 23.44 27.35
N HIS A 756 25.87 22.35 27.64
CA HIS A 756 25.59 21.03 27.03
C HIS A 756 24.28 20.37 27.44
N PHE A 757 23.91 20.48 28.72
CA PHE A 757 22.74 19.83 29.31
C PHE A 757 21.45 20.64 29.12
N ILE A 758 21.13 21.06 27.89
CA ILE A 758 20.01 21.98 27.59
C ILE A 758 18.67 21.48 28.15
N ASN A 759 18.46 20.17 28.17
CA ASN A 759 17.27 19.50 28.71
C ASN A 759 17.11 19.67 30.23
N MET A 760 18.21 19.86 30.96
CA MET A 760 18.19 20.10 32.41
C MET A 760 18.22 21.59 32.76
N VAL A 761 18.91 22.41 31.96
CA VAL A 761 19.02 23.86 32.23
C VAL A 761 17.70 24.60 31.94
N LYS A 762 17.02 24.22 30.86
CA LYS A 762 15.75 24.84 30.43
C LYS A 762 14.71 23.79 30.03
N PRO A 763 14.27 22.93 30.97
CA PRO A 763 13.40 21.79 30.68
C PRO A 763 12.07 22.23 30.03
N ASP A 764 11.46 23.30 30.50
CA ASP A 764 10.17 23.77 29.96
C ASP A 764 10.28 24.25 28.50
N GLU A 765 11.35 24.96 28.17
CA GLU A 765 11.60 25.45 26.81
C GLU A 765 11.90 24.28 25.85
N ILE A 766 12.68 23.29 26.30
CA ILE A 766 12.94 22.06 25.55
C ILE A 766 11.68 21.23 25.35
N ASN A 767 10.88 21.03 26.40
CA ASN A 767 9.61 20.32 26.33
C ASN A 767 8.65 20.99 25.35
N LYS A 768 8.62 22.33 25.34
CA LYS A 768 7.84 23.09 24.37
C LYS A 768 8.32 22.85 22.94
N TYR A 769 9.63 22.92 22.67
CA TYR A 769 10.16 22.64 21.33
C TYR A 769 9.88 21.22 20.85
N ILE A 770 9.97 20.23 21.74
CA ILE A 770 9.65 18.83 21.44
C ILE A 770 8.15 18.70 21.11
N SER A 771 7.29 19.25 21.97
CA SER A 771 5.84 19.20 21.78
C SER A 771 5.42 19.88 20.48
N ASP A 772 5.82 21.14 20.27
CA ASP A 772 5.47 21.93 19.07
C ASP A 772 5.95 21.23 17.77
N PHE A 773 7.06 20.49 17.84
CA PHE A 773 7.57 19.71 16.71
C PHE A 773 6.76 18.43 16.48
N PHE A 774 6.51 17.63 17.52
CA PHE A 774 5.80 16.37 17.38
C PHE A 774 4.33 16.53 17.01
N THR A 775 3.64 17.58 17.46
CA THR A 775 2.25 17.86 17.07
C THR A 775 2.08 18.06 15.56
N GLN A 776 3.13 18.33 14.80
CA GLN A 776 3.08 18.43 13.34
C GLN A 776 2.90 17.08 12.64
N PHE A 777 3.06 15.97 13.37
CA PHE A 777 3.07 14.60 12.84
C PHE A 777 2.05 13.67 13.55
N VAL A 778 1.16 14.24 14.36
CA VAL A 778 0.05 13.56 15.05
C VAL A 778 -1.21 13.65 14.23
#